data_AF-M0M1B5-F1
#
_entry.id   AF-M0M1B5-F1
#
_cell.length_a   1.000
_cell.length_b   1.000
_cell.length_c   1.000
_cell.angle_alpha   90.00
_cell.angle_beta   90.00
_cell.angle_gamma   90.00
#
_symmetry.space_group_name_H-M   'P 1'
#
loop_
_entity.id
_entity.type
_entity.pdbx_description
1 polymer ?
#
loop_
_entity_poly.entity_id
_entity_poly.type
_entity_poly.pdbx_seq_one_letter_code
_entity_poly.pdbx_strand_id
1 'polypeptide(L)'
;MTRGNTNDRDDGVWLSRRRLLGATGALAGAGYLASAGGRAQTTSTIELGGEIAGWQGRAPEAIADETNPTLRLEAGQEYRIAWTNLDGFGHNIALLDDDGGVLERTSVMSEEGESQRLTFTAREAMAEYVCEPHEGSMRGSISFGNGTATETTTETDGEPVVPEGPTVALDRIAGGFEVPTAFAAPPGDGRRFVVDLPGQIYVHTDDGLREEPFLDVGDRLAELTAERGLLGIAFHPDFGTNRRFFLRYSAPLADDAPDEFSHTEVLAEFTMDEDGEQADPDSERVLLAIDEPTPYHNGGAITFGPDGYLYASYGDGGSPRDMGPGHAEDWYDANGGGNGQDVTENLLGSVLRLDVDSRDGEKAYGIPENNPLVGEEGLDEHYAWGFRNPWRMGFSDGELYVADVGQSRYEEVDRVVKGGNYGWNVREGTHCFGTENVSDVPEECPDSTPPDVRGGEPLRDPVVEYPHQRDGEFVGISVVGGYLYENDAIPELQGKYVFGDYSRKGNPRGSLFAAIPTEDGQWDFSELQVEGAEGGAVEGYLIAIGRDETGELYALTSAGDLGGAVHRITAAGGEAASGTTAGARNATAATESATTATGSAPTGSPTAGTASTTASTTGPGTTDAPTDGRTSAATGTSRTATGGGTGTGATASSPRTDASGGDANGSGGNATGDTTATDGPGFGVLAALAGVAGLAARRLGRD
;
A
#
# COMPACT_ATOMS: atom_id res chain seq x y z
N MET A 1 -63.21 -33.33 8.02
CA MET A 1 -62.88 -34.54 7.25
C MET A 1 -61.35 -34.64 7.26
N THR A 2 -60.70 -35.58 7.98
CA THR A 2 -60.49 -37.02 7.66
C THR A 2 -59.72 -37.23 6.35
N ARG A 3 -58.53 -37.84 6.25
CA ARG A 3 -57.52 -38.46 7.18
C ARG A 3 -56.12 -38.29 6.50
N GLY A 4 -54.93 -38.45 7.07
CA GLY A 4 -54.50 -38.85 8.43
C GLY A 4 -53.80 -40.23 8.49
N ASN A 5 -52.50 -40.27 8.88
CA ASN A 5 -51.83 -41.39 9.59
C ASN A 5 -50.37 -41.01 10.00
N THR A 6 -50.01 -40.98 11.30
CA THR A 6 -49.22 -42.00 12.09
C THR A 6 -47.71 -42.06 11.79
N ASN A 7 -46.75 -42.15 12.73
CA ASN A 7 -46.72 -42.33 14.22
C ASN A 7 -45.24 -42.11 14.68
N ASP A 8 -44.82 -41.94 15.96
CA ASP A 8 -45.46 -41.66 17.27
C ASP A 8 -44.36 -41.27 18.32
N ARG A 9 -44.74 -40.56 19.41
CA ARG A 9 -44.43 -40.75 20.87
C ARG A 9 -43.07 -41.26 21.39
N ASP A 10 -42.58 -40.95 22.60
CA ASP A 10 -42.82 -40.00 23.74
C ASP A 10 -41.56 -40.13 24.67
N ASP A 11 -41.17 -39.32 25.65
CA ASP A 11 -41.63 -38.07 26.32
C ASP A 11 -40.40 -37.09 26.37
N GLY A 12 -39.91 -36.33 27.38
CA GLY A 12 -40.32 -35.88 28.74
C GLY A 12 -39.29 -36.16 29.87
N VAL A 13 -39.16 -35.36 30.94
CA VAL A 13 -39.63 -33.98 31.24
C VAL A 13 -38.85 -33.37 32.45
N TRP A 14 -38.37 -32.11 32.32
CA TRP A 14 -38.02 -31.05 33.32
C TRP A 14 -37.39 -31.28 34.76
N LEU A 15 -36.39 -30.43 35.07
CA LEU A 15 -36.18 -29.55 36.28
C LEU A 15 -35.53 -29.96 37.65
N SER A 16 -34.46 -29.20 37.99
CA SER A 16 -34.33 -28.26 39.16
C SER A 16 -33.68 -28.61 40.54
N ARG A 17 -32.46 -28.06 40.73
CA ARG A 17 -31.92 -27.26 41.87
C ARG A 17 -31.81 -27.78 43.34
N ARG A 18 -30.54 -27.88 43.79
CA ARG A 18 -29.89 -27.31 45.03
C ARG A 18 -30.12 -27.88 46.46
N ARG A 19 -28.97 -27.97 47.18
CA ARG A 19 -28.72 -27.76 48.65
C ARG A 19 -29.16 -28.87 49.65
N LEU A 20 -28.53 -29.11 50.82
CA LEU A 20 -27.21 -28.75 51.44
C LEU A 20 -27.00 -29.64 52.73
N LEU A 21 -25.80 -29.63 53.34
CA LEU A 21 -25.42 -30.15 54.70
C LEU A 21 -25.30 -31.70 54.85
N GLY A 22 -24.50 -32.26 55.77
CA GLY A 22 -23.53 -31.69 56.73
C GLY A 22 -23.07 -32.70 57.82
N ALA A 23 -22.11 -32.30 58.69
CA ALA A 23 -21.48 -33.05 59.81
C ALA A 23 -20.53 -34.22 59.41
N THR A 24 -19.25 -34.37 59.81
CA THR A 24 -18.38 -34.12 61.01
C THR A 24 -18.28 -35.28 62.02
N GLY A 25 -17.06 -35.82 62.22
CA GLY A 25 -16.70 -36.82 63.24
C GLY A 25 -15.19 -37.15 63.24
N ALA A 26 -14.64 -37.64 64.36
CA ALA A 26 -13.20 -37.86 64.58
C ALA A 26 -12.97 -38.97 65.66
N LEU A 27 -11.77 -39.41 66.06
CA LEU A 27 -10.37 -38.94 65.88
C LEU A 27 -9.40 -40.14 66.15
N ALA A 28 -8.09 -39.92 65.97
CA ALA A 28 -6.93 -40.62 66.55
C ALA A 28 -6.28 -41.80 65.78
N GLY A 29 -4.95 -41.91 65.94
CA GLY A 29 -4.08 -42.96 65.39
C GLY A 29 -2.86 -42.39 64.67
N ALA A 30 -1.64 -42.61 65.19
CA ALA A 30 -0.40 -42.11 64.61
C ALA A 30 0.39 -43.22 63.88
N GLY A 31 1.05 -42.88 62.77
CA GLY A 31 1.93 -43.78 62.03
C GLY A 31 2.84 -43.01 61.07
N TYR A 32 4.15 -43.05 61.31
CA TYR A 32 5.15 -42.32 60.54
C TYR A 32 5.58 -43.14 59.31
N LEU A 33 5.18 -42.75 58.11
CA LEU A 33 5.79 -43.17 56.84
C LEU A 33 5.77 -42.01 55.85
N ALA A 34 6.94 -41.70 55.29
CA ALA A 34 7.05 -40.72 54.22
C ALA A 34 6.68 -41.38 52.88
N SER A 35 5.83 -40.72 52.09
CA SER A 35 5.61 -41.01 50.68
C SER A 35 5.57 -39.69 49.93
N ALA A 36 6.23 -39.62 48.77
CA ALA A 36 6.30 -38.39 47.99
C ALA A 36 4.95 -38.10 47.34
N GLY A 37 4.42 -36.90 47.55
CA GLY A 37 3.25 -36.42 46.84
C GLY A 37 3.61 -36.03 45.42
N GLY A 38 3.46 -36.95 44.48
CA GLY A 38 3.43 -36.59 43.06
C GLY A 38 2.21 -35.70 42.81
N ARG A 39 2.45 -34.42 42.49
CA ARG A 39 1.42 -33.57 41.88
C ARG A 39 1.08 -34.19 40.52
N ALA A 40 -0.20 -34.38 40.24
CA ALA A 40 -0.63 -34.50 38.85
C ALA A 40 -0.37 -33.13 38.19
N GLN A 41 0.43 -33.09 37.13
CA GLN A 41 0.48 -31.92 36.26
C GLN A 41 -0.85 -31.84 35.52
N THR A 42 -1.57 -30.73 35.70
CA THR A 42 -2.75 -30.40 34.91
C THR A 42 -2.31 -29.62 33.69
N THR A 43 -2.46 -30.17 32.48
CA THR A 43 -2.16 -29.42 31.25
C THR A 43 -3.05 -28.18 31.18
N SER A 44 -2.45 -27.00 31.18
CA SER A 44 -3.17 -25.75 30.92
C SER A 44 -3.46 -25.65 29.43
N THR A 45 -4.67 -25.24 29.04
CA THR A 45 -5.04 -25.11 27.62
C THR A 45 -5.21 -23.64 27.26
N ILE A 46 -4.61 -23.26 26.14
CA ILE A 46 -4.68 -21.97 25.46
C ILE A 46 -5.45 -22.22 24.16
N GLU A 47 -6.39 -21.35 23.82
CA GLU A 47 -7.17 -21.43 22.58
C GLU A 47 -6.96 -20.16 21.76
N LEU A 48 -6.56 -20.33 20.49
CA LEU A 48 -6.33 -19.26 19.51
C LEU A 48 -7.19 -19.49 18.25
N GLY A 49 -7.39 -18.43 17.48
CA GLY A 49 -7.69 -18.48 16.05
C GLY A 49 -6.49 -18.02 15.24
N GLY A 50 -6.22 -18.66 14.11
CA GLY A 50 -5.22 -18.21 13.14
C GLY A 50 -5.90 -17.60 11.93
N GLU A 51 -5.59 -16.35 11.63
CA GLU A 51 -5.94 -15.61 10.41
C GLU A 51 -4.79 -14.69 10.04
N ILE A 52 -4.65 -14.32 8.75
CA ILE A 52 -3.54 -13.49 8.25
C ILE A 52 -3.39 -12.12 8.94
N ALA A 53 -4.42 -11.64 9.63
CA ALA A 53 -4.39 -10.41 10.44
C ALA A 53 -3.76 -10.60 11.84
N GLY A 54 -3.54 -11.84 12.30
CA GLY A 54 -2.88 -12.16 13.56
C GLY A 54 -3.46 -13.36 14.32
N TRP A 55 -2.79 -13.76 15.39
CA TRP A 55 -3.31 -14.78 16.30
C TRP A 55 -4.40 -14.21 17.20
N GLN A 56 -5.66 -14.52 16.92
CA GLN A 56 -6.78 -14.06 17.72
C GLN A 56 -6.95 -14.90 18.99
N GLY A 57 -6.70 -14.32 20.16
CA GLY A 57 -6.83 -15.01 21.44
C GLY A 57 -8.29 -15.31 21.80
N ARG A 58 -8.55 -16.54 22.26
CA ARG A 58 -9.92 -17.04 22.57
C ARG A 58 -10.07 -17.60 23.97
N ALA A 59 -9.06 -18.29 24.49
CA ALA A 59 -9.02 -18.72 25.89
C ALA A 59 -7.56 -18.85 26.40
N PRO A 60 -7.28 -18.60 27.69
CA PRO A 60 -8.20 -18.15 28.74
C PRO A 60 -8.75 -16.73 28.52
N GLU A 61 -9.77 -16.34 29.30
CA GLU A 61 -10.38 -15.00 29.30
C GLU A 61 -9.36 -13.84 29.40
N ALA A 62 -8.18 -14.10 29.96
CA ALA A 62 -7.08 -13.13 30.10
C ALA A 62 -6.22 -12.93 28.82
N ILE A 63 -6.62 -13.53 27.69
CA ILE A 63 -6.11 -13.23 26.33
C ILE A 63 -7.26 -13.15 25.30
N ALA A 64 -8.53 -13.16 25.76
CA ALA A 64 -9.66 -13.21 24.84
C ALA A 64 -9.87 -11.86 24.15
N ASP A 65 -10.14 -11.89 22.85
CA ASP A 65 -10.31 -10.71 21.98
C ASP A 65 -9.04 -9.83 21.86
N GLU A 66 -7.86 -10.36 22.23
CA GLU A 66 -6.54 -9.78 21.95
C GLU A 66 -5.95 -10.39 20.66
N THR A 67 -5.41 -9.56 19.76
CA THR A 67 -4.59 -10.02 18.62
C THR A 67 -3.13 -10.17 19.04
N ASN A 68 -2.48 -11.28 18.67
CA ASN A 68 -1.10 -11.64 19.04
C ASN A 68 -0.80 -11.57 20.56
N PRO A 69 -1.67 -12.13 21.43
CA PRO A 69 -1.57 -11.97 22.88
C PRO A 69 -0.28 -12.54 23.47
N THR A 70 0.26 -11.89 24.50
CA THR A 70 1.41 -12.42 25.25
C THR A 70 1.01 -13.67 26.06
N LEU A 71 1.56 -14.83 25.72
CA LEU A 71 1.33 -16.07 26.45
C LEU A 71 2.14 -16.08 27.75
N ARG A 72 1.46 -15.83 28.87
CA ARG A 72 2.05 -15.86 30.22
C ARG A 72 2.08 -17.30 30.77
N LEU A 73 3.27 -17.87 30.84
CA LEU A 73 3.52 -19.28 31.18
C LEU A 73 4.20 -19.48 32.54
N GLU A 74 4.09 -20.68 33.11
CA GLU A 74 4.87 -21.16 34.25
C GLU A 74 5.92 -22.18 33.80
N ALA A 75 7.19 -21.94 34.10
CA ALA A 75 8.29 -22.81 33.69
C ALA A 75 8.17 -24.22 34.32
N GLY A 76 8.27 -25.27 33.49
CA GLY A 76 8.07 -26.66 33.89
C GLY A 76 6.60 -27.11 34.01
N GLN A 77 5.63 -26.25 33.67
CA GLN A 77 4.24 -26.66 33.46
C GLN A 77 4.02 -27.11 32.00
N GLU A 78 3.18 -28.14 31.83
CA GLU A 78 2.74 -28.59 30.51
C GLU A 78 1.58 -27.69 30.04
N TYR A 79 1.69 -27.19 28.81
CA TYR A 79 0.68 -26.39 28.14
C TYR A 79 0.22 -27.06 26.86
N ARG A 80 -0.99 -26.71 26.43
CA ARG A 80 -1.52 -27.07 25.13
C ARG A 80 -2.10 -25.84 24.45
N ILE A 81 -1.53 -25.44 23.33
CA ILE A 81 -2.22 -24.52 22.42
C ILE A 81 -3.11 -25.39 21.53
N ALA A 82 -4.40 -25.10 21.53
CA ALA A 82 -5.33 -25.54 20.50
C ALA A 82 -5.65 -24.32 19.64
N TRP A 83 -5.65 -24.47 18.32
CA TRP A 83 -5.93 -23.34 17.44
C TRP A 83 -6.78 -23.75 16.25
N THR A 84 -7.58 -22.81 15.75
CA THR A 84 -8.52 -23.01 14.62
C THR A 84 -8.12 -22.08 13.48
N ASN A 85 -8.02 -22.59 12.25
CA ASN A 85 -7.87 -21.76 11.05
C ASN A 85 -9.20 -20.99 10.82
N LEU A 86 -9.16 -19.67 10.60
CA LEU A 86 -10.35 -18.82 10.50
C LEU A 86 -10.63 -18.25 9.11
N ASP A 87 -9.69 -18.35 8.18
CA ASP A 87 -9.71 -17.66 6.88
C ASP A 87 -9.39 -18.57 5.67
N GLY A 88 -8.96 -19.82 5.92
CA GLY A 88 -8.58 -20.79 4.90
C GLY A 88 -7.12 -20.68 4.41
N PHE A 89 -6.35 -19.69 4.85
CA PHE A 89 -4.94 -19.53 4.43
C PHE A 89 -4.02 -20.56 5.09
N GLY A 90 -2.80 -20.69 4.57
CA GLY A 90 -1.81 -21.68 5.01
C GLY A 90 -1.21 -21.33 6.37
N HIS A 91 -1.76 -21.87 7.45
CA HIS A 91 -1.34 -21.56 8.82
C HIS A 91 -0.67 -22.74 9.52
N ASN A 92 0.37 -22.47 10.33
CA ASN A 92 0.86 -23.37 11.37
C ASN A 92 1.15 -22.57 12.66
N ILE A 93 1.52 -23.23 13.77
CA ILE A 93 2.13 -22.53 14.91
C ILE A 93 3.47 -23.15 15.27
N ALA A 94 4.50 -22.32 15.34
CA ALA A 94 5.83 -22.62 15.85
C ALA A 94 6.09 -21.84 17.15
N LEU A 95 6.88 -22.43 18.05
CA LEU A 95 7.41 -21.79 19.25
C LEU A 95 8.91 -21.54 19.04
N LEU A 96 9.40 -20.34 19.35
CA LEU A 96 10.79 -19.92 19.13
C LEU A 96 11.55 -19.74 20.45
N ASP A 97 12.88 -19.82 20.40
CA ASP A 97 13.77 -19.28 21.44
C ASP A 97 14.21 -17.84 21.14
N ASP A 98 14.95 -17.22 22.06
CA ASP A 98 15.40 -15.81 21.97
C ASP A 98 16.33 -15.55 20.76
N ASP A 99 16.94 -16.59 20.19
CA ASP A 99 17.79 -16.53 18.98
C ASP A 99 16.98 -16.82 17.69
N GLY A 100 15.64 -16.89 17.78
CA GLY A 100 14.74 -17.23 16.66
C GLY A 100 14.68 -18.74 16.32
N GLY A 101 15.32 -19.60 17.11
CA GLY A 101 15.40 -21.03 16.87
C GLY A 101 14.06 -21.75 17.10
N VAL A 102 13.54 -22.43 16.06
CA VAL A 102 12.27 -23.15 16.17
C VAL A 102 12.37 -24.36 17.10
N LEU A 103 11.69 -24.27 18.24
CA LEU A 103 11.75 -25.23 19.34
C LEU A 103 10.79 -26.41 19.20
N GLU A 104 9.53 -26.11 18.85
CA GLU A 104 8.42 -27.04 18.66
C GLU A 104 7.45 -26.40 17.65
N ARG A 105 6.81 -27.18 16.77
CA ARG A 105 5.86 -26.64 15.76
C ARG A 105 4.72 -27.61 15.44
N THR A 106 3.67 -27.09 14.80
CA THR A 106 2.65 -27.91 14.12
C THR A 106 2.86 -27.89 12.60
N SER A 107 2.11 -28.74 11.88
CA SER A 107 2.05 -28.74 10.41
C SER A 107 1.20 -27.59 9.89
N VAL A 108 1.48 -27.12 8.68
CA VAL A 108 0.61 -26.17 7.96
C VAL A 108 -0.75 -26.82 7.67
N MET A 109 -1.84 -26.04 7.76
CA MET A 109 -3.18 -26.38 7.27
C MET A 109 -3.84 -25.20 6.55
N SER A 110 -4.74 -25.51 5.61
CA SER A 110 -5.39 -24.55 4.70
C SER A 110 -6.88 -24.86 4.49
N GLU A 111 -7.57 -25.37 5.52
CA GLU A 111 -9.03 -25.58 5.52
C GLU A 111 -9.65 -24.69 6.60
N GLU A 112 -10.55 -23.78 6.22
CA GLU A 112 -11.27 -22.89 7.14
C GLU A 112 -12.04 -23.73 8.18
N GLY A 113 -11.82 -23.44 9.46
CA GLY A 113 -12.41 -24.19 10.57
C GLY A 113 -11.69 -25.48 10.95
N GLU A 114 -10.62 -25.92 10.25
CA GLU A 114 -9.76 -27.00 10.74
C GLU A 114 -9.07 -26.56 12.07
N SER A 115 -8.76 -27.53 12.94
CA SER A 115 -8.15 -27.25 14.25
C SER A 115 -7.03 -28.23 14.63
N GLN A 116 -5.84 -27.70 14.87
CA GLN A 116 -4.66 -28.45 15.34
C GLN A 116 -4.36 -28.15 16.81
N ARG A 117 -3.44 -28.93 17.42
CA ARG A 117 -3.01 -28.73 18.81
C ARG A 117 -1.53 -29.04 18.99
N LEU A 118 -0.79 -28.11 19.58
CA LEU A 118 0.57 -28.31 20.09
C LEU A 118 0.50 -28.58 21.60
N THR A 119 1.22 -29.58 22.12
CA THR A 119 1.32 -29.84 23.57
C THR A 119 2.79 -29.90 23.96
N PHE A 120 3.23 -28.96 24.78
CA PHE A 120 4.63 -28.67 25.07
C PHE A 120 4.87 -28.50 26.57
N THR A 121 6.13 -28.59 27.02
CA THR A 121 6.51 -28.19 28.38
C THR A 121 7.17 -26.83 28.32
N ALA A 122 6.55 -25.83 28.96
CA ALA A 122 7.05 -24.46 28.92
C ALA A 122 8.43 -24.36 29.59
N ARG A 123 9.40 -23.77 28.90
CA ARG A 123 10.80 -23.61 29.33
C ARG A 123 11.22 -22.16 29.14
N GLU A 124 12.06 -21.63 30.04
CA GLU A 124 12.41 -20.20 30.08
C GLU A 124 13.07 -19.68 28.79
N ALA A 125 13.63 -20.57 27.96
CA ALA A 125 14.14 -20.26 26.61
C ALA A 125 13.04 -20.30 25.52
N MET A 126 11.76 -20.06 25.85
CA MET A 126 10.68 -19.89 24.87
C MET A 126 10.32 -18.40 24.84
N ALA A 127 10.64 -17.73 23.74
CA ALA A 127 10.54 -16.27 23.61
C ALA A 127 9.26 -15.85 22.87
N GLU A 128 8.89 -16.57 21.81
CA GLU A 128 7.78 -16.19 20.92
C GLU A 128 7.00 -17.41 20.40
N TYR A 129 5.84 -17.14 19.83
CA TYR A 129 5.11 -18.06 18.96
C TYR A 129 4.73 -17.34 17.66
N VAL A 130 4.85 -18.06 16.54
CA VAL A 130 4.73 -17.49 15.19
C VAL A 130 3.97 -18.44 14.26
N CYS A 131 3.35 -17.90 13.22
CA CYS A 131 2.96 -18.65 12.03
C CYS A 131 4.07 -18.52 10.98
N GLU A 132 4.77 -19.61 10.65
CA GLU A 132 5.96 -19.54 9.76
C GLU A 132 5.64 -19.01 8.35
N PRO A 133 4.44 -19.24 7.77
CA PRO A 133 4.01 -18.56 6.53
C PRO A 133 3.60 -17.08 6.65
N HIS A 134 3.43 -16.53 7.86
CA HIS A 134 2.87 -15.19 8.09
C HIS A 134 3.62 -14.44 9.22
N GLU A 135 4.95 -14.53 9.22
CA GLU A 135 5.85 -14.18 10.33
C GLU A 135 5.77 -12.72 10.84
N GLY A 136 5.28 -11.77 10.02
CA GLY A 136 5.18 -10.35 10.35
C GLY A 136 3.80 -9.89 10.87
N SER A 137 2.75 -10.69 10.69
CA SER A 137 1.40 -10.38 11.21
C SER A 137 0.94 -11.37 12.27
N MET A 138 1.39 -12.62 12.24
CA MET A 138 0.98 -13.69 13.16
C MET A 138 2.11 -14.10 14.11
N ARG A 139 2.60 -13.14 14.91
CA ARG A 139 3.67 -13.31 15.90
C ARG A 139 3.27 -12.73 17.24
N GLY A 140 3.36 -13.52 18.31
CA GLY A 140 3.10 -13.07 19.68
C GLY A 140 4.19 -13.53 20.65
N SER A 141 4.34 -12.81 21.76
CA SER A 141 5.39 -13.06 22.75
C SER A 141 5.01 -14.12 23.79
N ILE A 142 6.02 -14.76 24.37
CA ILE A 142 5.93 -15.68 25.51
C ILE A 142 6.63 -15.03 26.70
N SER A 143 6.09 -15.20 27.91
CA SER A 143 6.70 -14.63 29.13
C SER A 143 6.50 -15.52 30.35
N PHE A 144 7.42 -15.45 31.31
CA PHE A 144 7.46 -16.38 32.44
C PHE A 144 7.22 -15.71 33.80
N GLY A 145 6.17 -16.17 34.49
CA GLY A 145 5.88 -15.81 35.88
C GLY A 145 5.10 -14.50 36.07
N ASN A 146 4.67 -14.29 37.31
CA ASN A 146 3.69 -13.25 37.67
C ASN A 146 4.34 -11.91 38.05
N GLY A 147 5.38 -11.51 37.33
CA GLY A 147 6.02 -10.20 37.48
C GLY A 147 5.18 -9.10 36.85
N THR A 148 5.17 -7.91 37.46
CA THR A 148 4.97 -6.68 36.67
C THR A 148 6.05 -6.65 35.59
N ALA A 149 5.73 -6.19 34.39
CA ALA A 149 6.75 -5.87 33.39
C ALA A 149 7.63 -4.74 33.94
N THR A 150 8.74 -5.12 34.59
CA THR A 150 9.98 -4.42 34.33
C THR A 150 10.34 -4.82 32.92
N GLU A 151 10.07 -3.94 31.97
CA GLU A 151 10.77 -4.00 30.69
C GLU A 151 12.26 -4.06 31.03
N THR A 152 12.90 -5.16 30.66
CA THR A 152 14.35 -5.13 30.54
C THR A 152 14.61 -4.37 29.26
N THR A 153 14.50 -3.03 29.35
CA THR A 153 15.29 -2.15 28.50
C THR A 153 16.74 -2.52 28.76
N THR A 154 17.23 -3.46 27.96
CA THR A 154 18.62 -3.43 27.55
C THR A 154 18.77 -2.09 26.85
N GLU A 155 19.10 -1.05 27.61
CA GLU A 155 19.76 0.14 27.07
C GLU A 155 21.09 -0.38 26.50
N THR A 156 21.01 -0.86 25.26
CA THR A 156 22.15 -0.97 24.39
C THR A 156 22.68 0.46 24.27
N ASP A 157 23.89 0.73 24.76
CA ASP A 157 24.62 2.01 24.55
C ASP A 157 25.04 2.13 23.06
N GLY A 158 24.09 1.88 22.14
CA GLY A 158 24.23 1.95 20.69
C GLY A 158 23.42 3.11 20.13
N GLU A 159 23.82 3.58 18.95
CA GLU A 159 23.01 4.55 18.19
C GLU A 159 21.80 3.82 17.57
N PRO A 160 20.62 4.46 17.48
CA PRO A 160 19.43 3.82 16.96
C PRO A 160 19.59 3.42 15.49
N VAL A 161 18.96 2.30 15.11
CA VAL A 161 19.10 1.62 13.81
C VAL A 161 18.67 2.47 12.61
N VAL A 162 17.84 3.49 12.85
CA VAL A 162 17.67 4.68 12.01
C VAL A 162 18.07 5.91 12.85
N PRO A 163 18.87 6.86 12.32
CA PRO A 163 19.23 8.07 13.06
C PRO A 163 18.02 8.92 13.47
N GLU A 164 18.03 9.45 14.70
CA GLU A 164 16.98 10.39 15.16
C GLU A 164 16.99 11.69 14.33
N GLY A 165 15.82 12.04 13.81
CA GLY A 165 15.53 13.29 13.12
C GLY A 165 14.96 14.38 14.04
N PRO A 166 14.55 15.54 13.50
CA PRO A 166 13.92 16.60 14.29
C PRO A 166 12.56 16.18 14.86
N THR A 167 12.17 16.80 15.98
CA THR A 167 10.89 16.57 16.64
C THR A 167 9.76 17.35 15.96
N VAL A 168 8.62 16.69 15.72
CA VAL A 168 7.40 17.26 15.13
C VAL A 168 6.20 16.99 16.02
N ALA A 169 5.12 17.76 15.88
CA ALA A 169 3.84 17.52 16.53
C ALA A 169 2.75 17.18 15.49
N LEU A 170 1.67 16.53 15.94
CA LEU A 170 0.55 16.08 15.11
C LEU A 170 -0.75 16.78 15.54
N ASP A 171 -1.02 17.95 14.95
CA ASP A 171 -2.24 18.74 15.15
C ASP A 171 -3.44 18.05 14.49
N ARG A 172 -4.26 17.30 15.23
CA ARG A 172 -5.49 16.69 14.68
C ARG A 172 -6.48 17.75 14.18
N ILE A 173 -6.69 17.82 12.87
CA ILE A 173 -7.66 18.73 12.24
C ILE A 173 -9.02 18.07 11.97
N ALA A 174 -9.04 16.75 11.72
CA ALA A 174 -10.24 16.00 11.41
C ALA A 174 -10.15 14.55 11.91
N GLY A 175 -11.28 13.84 11.91
CA GLY A 175 -11.33 12.40 12.16
C GLY A 175 -12.69 11.91 12.63
N GLY A 176 -12.80 10.61 12.86
CA GLY A 176 -14.06 9.89 12.76
C GLY A 176 -14.27 9.25 11.38
N PHE A 177 -13.22 9.22 10.56
CA PHE A 177 -13.10 8.37 9.37
C PHE A 177 -12.95 6.92 9.79
N GLU A 178 -13.18 5.97 8.88
CA GLU A 178 -12.79 4.57 9.08
C GLU A 178 -11.30 4.41 8.73
N VAL A 179 -10.94 4.76 7.48
CA VAL A 179 -9.57 4.77 6.98
C VAL A 179 -9.41 5.90 5.95
N PRO A 180 -8.79 7.04 6.31
CA PRO A 180 -8.52 8.09 5.35
C PRO A 180 -7.38 7.64 4.40
N THR A 181 -7.71 7.28 3.16
CA THR A 181 -6.77 6.73 2.15
C THR A 181 -6.01 7.82 1.41
N ALA A 182 -6.68 8.92 1.08
CA ALA A 182 -6.10 10.01 0.28
C ALA A 182 -6.53 11.39 0.78
N PHE A 183 -5.70 12.39 0.47
CA PHE A 183 -5.90 13.79 0.80
C PHE A 183 -5.53 14.65 -0.40
N ALA A 184 -6.34 15.66 -0.72
CA ALA A 184 -6.03 16.62 -1.77
C ALA A 184 -6.59 18.03 -1.47
N ALA A 185 -5.84 19.05 -1.88
CA ALA A 185 -6.33 20.42 -2.00
C ALA A 185 -6.45 20.79 -3.49
N PRO A 186 -7.58 21.34 -3.98
CA PRO A 186 -7.72 21.72 -5.39
C PRO A 186 -6.93 23.00 -5.72
N PRO A 187 -6.44 23.16 -6.97
CA PRO A 187 -5.78 24.39 -7.41
C PRO A 187 -6.65 25.64 -7.23
N GLY A 188 -6.17 26.58 -6.42
CA GLY A 188 -6.81 27.86 -6.09
C GLY A 188 -7.95 27.77 -5.07
N ASP A 189 -8.05 26.69 -4.29
CA ASP A 189 -9.16 26.41 -3.38
C ASP A 189 -8.67 26.02 -1.97
N GLY A 190 -9.01 26.83 -0.96
CA GLY A 190 -8.60 26.62 0.44
C GLY A 190 -9.26 25.42 1.14
N ARG A 191 -10.07 24.63 0.44
CA ARG A 191 -10.68 23.39 0.95
C ARG A 191 -9.71 22.22 0.88
N ARG A 192 -9.72 21.41 1.93
CA ARG A 192 -8.95 20.16 2.05
C ARG A 192 -9.94 19.00 1.94
N PHE A 193 -9.75 18.09 0.99
CA PHE A 193 -10.63 16.94 0.76
C PHE A 193 -9.97 15.68 1.32
N VAL A 194 -10.73 14.90 2.09
CA VAL A 194 -10.29 13.64 2.70
C VAL A 194 -11.12 12.51 2.12
N VAL A 195 -10.46 11.50 1.58
CA VAL A 195 -11.06 10.30 1.02
C VAL A 195 -11.05 9.20 2.07
N ASP A 196 -12.20 8.59 2.34
CA ASP A 196 -12.36 7.46 3.27
C ASP A 196 -12.58 6.16 2.46
N LEU A 197 -11.88 5.08 2.83
CA LEU A 197 -11.91 3.78 2.13
C LEU A 197 -13.33 3.27 1.80
N PRO A 198 -14.37 3.43 2.66
CA PRO A 198 -15.73 2.95 2.38
C PRO A 198 -16.51 3.76 1.33
N GLY A 199 -15.89 4.74 0.66
CA GLY A 199 -16.46 5.41 -0.51
C GLY A 199 -16.86 6.87 -0.32
N GLN A 200 -16.68 7.45 0.88
CA GLN A 200 -17.08 8.82 1.18
C GLN A 200 -15.91 9.79 1.03
N ILE A 201 -16.19 10.98 0.50
CA ILE A 201 -15.23 12.08 0.39
C ILE A 201 -15.73 13.22 1.27
N TYR A 202 -14.95 13.67 2.24
CA TYR A 202 -15.31 14.74 3.17
C TYR A 202 -14.55 16.03 2.89
N VAL A 203 -15.20 17.18 3.10
CA VAL A 203 -14.56 18.50 2.98
C VAL A 203 -14.18 19.01 4.38
N HIS A 204 -12.90 19.30 4.57
CA HIS A 204 -12.40 20.10 5.68
C HIS A 204 -12.15 21.55 5.22
N THR A 205 -12.58 22.50 6.05
CA THR A 205 -12.50 23.95 5.83
C THR A 205 -11.91 24.64 7.06
N ASP A 206 -11.77 25.96 7.05
CA ASP A 206 -11.31 26.70 8.24
C ASP A 206 -12.36 26.76 9.36
N ASP A 207 -13.64 26.47 9.05
CA ASP A 207 -14.71 26.23 10.02
C ASP A 207 -14.75 24.76 10.51
N GLY A 208 -13.84 23.89 10.01
CA GLY A 208 -13.72 22.47 10.35
C GLY A 208 -14.22 21.51 9.26
N LEU A 209 -14.39 20.24 9.64
CA LEU A 209 -14.95 19.17 8.79
C LEU A 209 -16.48 19.37 8.61
N ARG A 210 -16.99 19.20 7.38
CA ARG A 210 -18.44 19.18 7.11
C ARG A 210 -19.08 17.86 7.57
N GLU A 211 -20.33 17.94 8.06
CA GLU A 211 -21.11 16.77 8.49
C GLU A 211 -21.60 15.91 7.31
N GLU A 212 -21.93 16.56 6.18
CA GLU A 212 -22.32 15.88 4.94
C GLU A 212 -21.08 15.67 4.03
N PRO A 213 -20.92 14.50 3.39
CA PRO A 213 -19.84 14.26 2.45
C PRO A 213 -20.03 15.08 1.16
N PHE A 214 -18.92 15.38 0.50
CA PHE A 214 -18.87 15.96 -0.85
C PHE A 214 -19.44 15.02 -1.91
N LEU A 215 -19.15 13.73 -1.76
CA LEU A 215 -19.59 12.64 -2.62
C LEU A 215 -19.56 11.34 -1.81
N ASP A 216 -20.45 10.42 -2.14
CA ASP A 216 -20.45 9.04 -1.69
C ASP A 216 -20.54 8.13 -2.92
N VAL A 217 -19.56 7.24 -3.10
CA VAL A 217 -19.50 6.21 -4.15
C VAL A 217 -19.53 4.79 -3.56
N GLY A 218 -19.90 4.64 -2.28
CA GLY A 218 -19.99 3.33 -1.61
C GLY A 218 -20.97 2.34 -2.27
N ASP A 219 -21.84 2.81 -3.17
CA ASP A 219 -22.75 1.99 -3.98
C ASP A 219 -22.11 1.39 -5.24
N ARG A 220 -20.91 1.86 -5.61
CA ARG A 220 -20.11 1.40 -6.77
C ARG A 220 -18.95 0.49 -6.40
N LEU A 221 -18.66 0.33 -5.10
CA LEU A 221 -17.48 -0.42 -4.65
C LEU A 221 -17.71 -1.94 -4.68
N ALA A 222 -16.62 -2.67 -4.88
CA ALA A 222 -16.54 -4.10 -4.58
C ALA A 222 -16.69 -4.36 -3.06
N GLU A 223 -16.78 -5.64 -2.67
CA GLU A 223 -16.74 -5.97 -1.24
C GLU A 223 -15.38 -5.54 -0.65
N LEU A 224 -15.44 -4.74 0.43
CA LEU A 224 -14.29 -4.10 1.08
C LEU A 224 -13.43 -5.14 1.83
N THR A 225 -12.56 -5.80 1.07
CA THR A 225 -11.65 -6.86 1.50
C THR A 225 -10.24 -6.57 1.00
N ALA A 226 -9.23 -6.78 1.85
CA ALA A 226 -7.83 -6.47 1.54
C ALA A 226 -7.65 -5.02 1.06
N GLU A 227 -7.04 -4.78 -0.10
CA GLU A 227 -6.71 -3.42 -0.57
C GLU A 227 -7.89 -2.65 -1.19
N ARG A 228 -9.06 -3.29 -1.34
CA ARG A 228 -10.18 -2.72 -2.08
C ARG A 228 -10.90 -1.57 -1.36
N GLY A 229 -11.21 -0.51 -2.11
CA GLY A 229 -12.11 0.57 -1.69
C GLY A 229 -12.01 1.81 -2.57
N LEU A 230 -12.21 2.99 -1.99
CA LEU A 230 -11.92 4.26 -2.65
C LEU A 230 -10.48 4.71 -2.29
N LEU A 231 -9.60 4.78 -3.30
CA LEU A 231 -8.15 4.79 -3.09
C LEU A 231 -7.46 6.09 -3.51
N GLY A 232 -7.98 6.81 -4.50
CA GLY A 232 -7.34 7.99 -5.06
C GLY A 232 -8.30 9.13 -5.43
N ILE A 233 -7.82 10.37 -5.31
CA ILE A 233 -8.47 11.60 -5.77
C ILE A 233 -7.45 12.53 -6.42
N ALA A 234 -7.82 13.18 -7.53
CA ALA A 234 -7.05 14.28 -8.13
C ALA A 234 -7.99 15.37 -8.65
N PHE A 235 -7.63 16.65 -8.49
CA PHE A 235 -8.37 17.79 -9.05
C PHE A 235 -7.69 18.28 -10.33
N HIS A 236 -8.48 18.68 -11.34
CA HIS A 236 -7.90 19.20 -12.58
C HIS A 236 -7.07 20.47 -12.31
N PRO A 237 -5.98 20.73 -13.06
CA PRO A 237 -5.23 21.99 -12.99
C PRO A 237 -6.10 23.26 -13.19
N ASP A 238 -7.23 23.10 -13.89
CA ASP A 238 -8.24 24.13 -14.17
C ASP A 238 -9.53 24.01 -13.31
N PHE A 239 -9.49 23.28 -12.18
CA PHE A 239 -10.67 22.94 -11.37
C PHE A 239 -11.55 24.16 -11.02
N GLY A 240 -10.95 25.29 -10.66
CA GLY A 240 -11.66 26.55 -10.39
C GLY A 240 -12.43 27.14 -11.58
N THR A 241 -12.33 26.55 -12.78
CA THR A 241 -13.12 26.91 -13.97
C THR A 241 -13.92 25.75 -14.56
N ASN A 242 -13.37 24.54 -14.58
CA ASN A 242 -14.00 23.38 -15.22
C ASN A 242 -14.71 22.43 -14.22
N ARG A 243 -14.46 22.59 -12.92
CA ARG A 243 -15.03 21.80 -11.81
C ARG A 243 -14.76 20.28 -11.86
N ARG A 244 -13.83 19.83 -12.71
CA ARG A 244 -13.51 18.41 -12.91
C ARG A 244 -12.54 17.88 -11.87
N PHE A 245 -12.86 16.73 -11.31
CA PHE A 245 -11.99 15.93 -10.47
C PHE A 245 -12.08 14.46 -10.86
N PHE A 246 -11.15 13.66 -10.38
CA PHE A 246 -10.96 12.28 -10.80
C PHE A 246 -10.84 11.41 -9.56
N LEU A 247 -11.44 10.23 -9.61
CA LEU A 247 -11.41 9.22 -8.56
C LEU A 247 -10.86 7.90 -9.09
N ARG A 248 -10.24 7.14 -8.20
CA ARG A 248 -9.68 5.82 -8.48
C ARG A 248 -10.13 4.84 -7.39
N TYR A 249 -10.86 3.80 -7.77
CA TYR A 249 -11.57 2.92 -6.83
C TYR A 249 -11.83 1.50 -7.37
N SER A 250 -11.97 0.58 -6.43
CA SER A 250 -12.25 -0.83 -6.65
C SER A 250 -13.73 -1.08 -6.92
N ALA A 251 -14.12 -1.28 -8.18
CA ALA A 251 -15.49 -1.65 -8.58
C ALA A 251 -15.68 -3.18 -8.61
N PRO A 252 -16.93 -3.71 -8.51
CA PRO A 252 -17.20 -5.11 -8.80
C PRO A 252 -16.68 -5.52 -10.18
N LEU A 253 -16.15 -6.75 -10.27
CA LEU A 253 -15.57 -7.30 -11.50
C LEU A 253 -16.54 -7.19 -12.70
N ALA A 254 -16.02 -6.78 -13.86
CA ALA A 254 -16.82 -6.59 -15.08
C ALA A 254 -17.42 -7.91 -15.63
N ASP A 255 -18.60 -7.80 -16.27
CA ASP A 255 -19.37 -8.93 -16.84
C ASP A 255 -18.60 -9.74 -17.92
N ASP A 256 -17.54 -9.17 -18.51
CA ASP A 256 -16.70 -9.79 -19.56
C ASP A 256 -15.22 -9.99 -19.17
N ALA A 257 -14.86 -9.74 -17.90
CA ALA A 257 -13.56 -10.08 -17.33
C ALA A 257 -13.41 -11.61 -17.07
N PRO A 258 -12.20 -12.11 -16.76
CA PRO A 258 -12.01 -13.52 -16.42
C PRO A 258 -12.66 -13.90 -15.07
N ASP A 259 -13.44 -14.99 -15.02
CA ASP A 259 -14.15 -15.49 -13.81
C ASP A 259 -13.26 -15.68 -12.56
N GLU A 260 -11.93 -15.76 -12.74
CA GLU A 260 -10.92 -15.99 -11.70
C GLU A 260 -10.24 -14.71 -11.17
N PHE A 261 -10.54 -13.55 -11.77
CA PHE A 261 -10.04 -12.25 -11.32
C PHE A 261 -10.85 -11.71 -10.12
N SER A 262 -10.31 -10.68 -9.49
CA SER A 262 -10.75 -10.22 -8.17
C SER A 262 -11.81 -9.13 -8.26
N HIS A 263 -11.55 -8.08 -9.03
CA HIS A 263 -12.35 -6.87 -9.13
C HIS A 263 -11.87 -6.01 -10.31
N THR A 264 -12.52 -4.87 -10.58
CA THR A 264 -12.08 -3.93 -11.64
C THR A 264 -11.71 -2.59 -11.01
N GLU A 265 -10.46 -2.16 -11.13
CA GLU A 265 -10.03 -0.81 -10.71
C GLU A 265 -10.44 0.22 -11.76
N VAL A 266 -11.29 1.17 -11.33
CA VAL A 266 -11.90 2.18 -12.19
C VAL A 266 -11.28 3.54 -11.92
N LEU A 267 -10.76 4.16 -12.99
CA LEU A 267 -10.40 5.57 -13.03
C LEU A 267 -11.53 6.36 -13.71
N ALA A 268 -12.22 7.21 -12.95
CA ALA A 268 -13.38 7.96 -13.43
C ALA A 268 -13.25 9.47 -13.18
N GLU A 269 -13.79 10.27 -14.10
CA GLU A 269 -13.99 11.71 -13.96
C GLU A 269 -15.37 12.01 -13.37
N PHE A 270 -15.43 13.02 -12.50
CA PHE A 270 -16.64 13.60 -11.91
C PHE A 270 -16.57 15.14 -11.98
N THR A 271 -17.71 15.80 -11.78
CA THR A 271 -17.82 17.27 -11.77
C THR A 271 -18.46 17.78 -10.49
N MET A 272 -17.92 18.86 -9.90
CA MET A 272 -18.54 19.58 -8.78
C MET A 272 -19.80 20.34 -9.23
N ASP A 273 -20.82 20.43 -8.37
CA ASP A 273 -22.10 21.11 -8.65
C ASP A 273 -21.97 22.62 -8.97
N GLU A 274 -23.07 23.27 -9.35
CA GLU A 274 -23.06 24.70 -9.73
C GLU A 274 -22.97 25.67 -8.54
N ASP A 275 -23.32 25.22 -7.33
CA ASP A 275 -23.24 26.02 -6.10
C ASP A 275 -21.84 25.93 -5.43
N GLY A 276 -21.03 24.94 -5.81
CA GLY A 276 -19.68 24.65 -5.33
C GLY A 276 -19.64 23.82 -4.05
N GLU A 277 -20.75 23.21 -3.63
CA GLU A 277 -20.86 22.59 -2.30
C GLU A 277 -20.65 21.07 -2.31
N GLN A 278 -21.22 20.34 -3.28
CA GLN A 278 -21.16 18.89 -3.44
C GLN A 278 -20.68 18.48 -4.85
N ALA A 279 -20.44 17.20 -5.08
CA ALA A 279 -20.28 16.64 -6.42
C ALA A 279 -21.63 16.25 -7.04
N ASP A 280 -21.70 16.21 -8.36
CA ASP A 280 -22.81 15.58 -9.07
C ASP A 280 -22.53 14.07 -9.22
N PRO A 281 -23.23 13.16 -8.50
CA PRO A 281 -23.00 11.72 -8.59
C PRO A 281 -23.48 11.11 -9.90
N ASP A 282 -24.29 11.82 -10.70
CA ASP A 282 -24.73 11.40 -12.04
C ASP A 282 -23.74 11.92 -13.14
N SER A 283 -22.72 12.71 -12.78
CA SER A 283 -21.73 13.27 -13.72
C SER A 283 -20.59 12.32 -14.11
N GLU A 284 -20.63 11.09 -13.58
CA GLU A 284 -19.58 10.08 -13.70
C GLU A 284 -19.22 9.73 -15.14
N ARG A 285 -17.91 9.75 -15.42
CA ARG A 285 -17.33 9.41 -16.72
C ARG A 285 -16.09 8.55 -16.52
N VAL A 286 -16.28 7.23 -16.54
CA VAL A 286 -15.19 6.26 -16.60
C VAL A 286 -14.22 6.63 -17.74
N LEU A 287 -12.94 6.68 -17.42
CA LEU A 287 -11.85 6.95 -18.34
C LEU A 287 -11.16 5.64 -18.74
N LEU A 288 -10.71 4.91 -17.74
CA LEU A 288 -9.99 3.64 -17.82
C LEU A 288 -10.56 2.69 -16.76
N ALA A 289 -10.60 1.40 -17.08
CA ALA A 289 -10.94 0.31 -16.19
C ALA A 289 -9.95 -0.82 -16.46
N ILE A 290 -9.38 -1.40 -15.40
CA ILE A 290 -8.42 -2.51 -15.46
C ILE A 290 -8.94 -3.60 -14.52
N ASP A 291 -9.02 -4.83 -15.02
CA ASP A 291 -9.42 -5.98 -14.20
C ASP A 291 -8.21 -6.48 -13.43
N GLU A 292 -8.30 -6.46 -12.10
CA GLU A 292 -7.22 -6.82 -11.18
C GLU A 292 -7.26 -8.34 -10.88
N PRO A 293 -6.14 -9.08 -11.03
CA PRO A 293 -6.07 -10.50 -10.73
C PRO A 293 -6.43 -10.85 -9.27
N THR A 294 -5.92 -10.11 -8.29
CA THR A 294 -6.14 -10.37 -6.85
C THR A 294 -6.71 -9.14 -6.11
N PRO A 295 -7.04 -9.20 -4.80
CA PRO A 295 -7.47 -8.03 -4.04
C PRO A 295 -6.29 -7.36 -3.30
N TYR A 296 -5.08 -7.54 -3.83
CA TYR A 296 -3.81 -7.04 -3.32
C TYR A 296 -3.00 -6.41 -4.44
N HIS A 297 -2.05 -5.57 -4.06
CA HIS A 297 -1.23 -4.73 -4.92
C HIS A 297 -2.09 -3.88 -5.86
N ASN A 298 -3.19 -3.36 -5.31
CA ASN A 298 -4.10 -2.50 -6.05
C ASN A 298 -3.38 -1.24 -6.53
N GLY A 299 -2.36 -0.74 -5.83
CA GLY A 299 -1.89 0.64 -5.96
C GLY A 299 -2.93 1.61 -5.37
N GLY A 300 -3.09 2.79 -5.97
CA GLY A 300 -4.18 3.70 -5.55
C GLY A 300 -4.02 5.16 -5.94
N ALA A 301 -2.81 5.59 -6.32
CA ALA A 301 -2.51 6.99 -6.49
C ALA A 301 -2.92 7.54 -7.86
N ILE A 302 -3.43 8.76 -7.86
CA ILE A 302 -3.62 9.60 -9.05
C ILE A 302 -3.17 11.02 -8.76
N THR A 303 -2.48 11.67 -9.70
CA THR A 303 -2.01 13.05 -9.53
C THR A 303 -1.76 13.74 -10.87
N PHE A 304 -1.84 15.06 -10.92
CA PHE A 304 -1.52 15.82 -12.15
C PHE A 304 -0.06 16.25 -12.18
N GLY A 305 0.59 16.05 -13.33
CA GLY A 305 1.94 16.55 -13.56
C GLY A 305 1.99 18.04 -13.89
N PRO A 306 3.18 18.67 -13.79
CA PRO A 306 3.40 20.06 -14.18
C PRO A 306 3.25 20.28 -15.71
N ASP A 307 3.13 19.20 -16.47
CA ASP A 307 2.83 19.17 -17.91
C ASP A 307 1.32 19.08 -18.23
N GLY A 308 0.46 19.00 -17.21
CA GLY A 308 -1.00 19.02 -17.33
C GLY A 308 -1.67 17.66 -17.53
N TYR A 309 -0.89 16.58 -17.63
CA TYR A 309 -1.43 15.22 -17.81
C TYR A 309 -1.75 14.55 -16.47
N LEU A 310 -2.71 13.62 -16.48
CA LEU A 310 -3.06 12.81 -15.31
C LEU A 310 -2.15 11.58 -15.25
N TYR A 311 -1.49 11.39 -14.13
CA TYR A 311 -0.69 10.21 -13.82
C TYR A 311 -1.52 9.28 -12.92
N ALA A 312 -1.46 7.98 -13.16
CA ALA A 312 -2.14 6.96 -12.35
C ALA A 312 -1.19 5.79 -12.08
N SER A 313 -1.06 5.37 -10.82
CA SER A 313 -0.27 4.20 -10.45
C SER A 313 -1.13 2.94 -10.41
N TYR A 314 -0.56 1.79 -10.77
CA TYR A 314 -1.16 0.45 -10.69
C TYR A 314 -0.10 -0.54 -10.21
N GLY A 315 -0.40 -1.40 -9.24
CA GLY A 315 0.52 -2.47 -8.84
C GLY A 315 0.46 -3.65 -9.80
N ASP A 316 1.24 -4.69 -9.53
CA ASP A 316 1.39 -5.89 -10.36
C ASP A 316 0.12 -6.78 -10.43
N GLY A 317 -0.91 -6.47 -9.64
CA GLY A 317 -2.16 -7.26 -9.53
C GLY A 317 -2.16 -8.29 -8.40
N GLY A 318 -1.04 -8.42 -7.69
CA GLY A 318 -0.87 -9.20 -6.46
C GLY A 318 -0.82 -10.71 -6.65
N SER A 319 -0.52 -11.41 -5.54
CA SER A 319 -0.19 -12.84 -5.38
C SER A 319 1.20 -12.99 -4.77
N PRO A 320 1.47 -14.00 -3.92
CA PRO A 320 2.81 -14.31 -3.44
C PRO A 320 3.84 -14.37 -4.57
N ARG A 321 4.84 -13.49 -4.47
CA ARG A 321 5.98 -13.36 -5.40
C ARG A 321 5.63 -12.92 -6.85
N ASP A 322 4.54 -12.19 -7.11
CA ASP A 322 4.18 -11.76 -8.49
C ASP A 322 4.06 -12.99 -9.43
N MET A 323 3.31 -13.98 -8.96
CA MET A 323 3.08 -15.28 -9.60
C MET A 323 1.62 -15.73 -9.41
N GLY A 324 0.82 -15.77 -10.49
CA GLY A 324 -0.57 -16.25 -10.40
C GLY A 324 -1.37 -16.16 -11.70
N PRO A 325 -2.70 -16.32 -11.63
CA PRO A 325 -3.60 -15.88 -12.70
C PRO A 325 -3.33 -14.44 -13.12
N GLY A 326 -3.50 -14.10 -14.39
CA GLY A 326 -3.32 -12.73 -14.88
C GLY A 326 -1.89 -12.18 -14.89
N HIS A 327 -0.87 -13.02 -14.68
CA HIS A 327 0.53 -12.64 -14.78
C HIS A 327 1.11 -13.05 -16.14
N ALA A 328 1.88 -12.17 -16.77
CA ALA A 328 2.53 -12.42 -18.06
C ALA A 328 3.80 -13.30 -17.95
N GLU A 329 4.12 -14.04 -19.03
CA GLU A 329 5.49 -14.56 -19.24
C GLU A 329 6.40 -13.36 -19.58
N ASP A 330 7.52 -13.19 -18.88
CA ASP A 330 8.43 -12.05 -19.06
C ASP A 330 9.78 -12.45 -19.70
N TRP A 331 10.78 -11.57 -19.64
CA TRP A 331 12.10 -11.81 -20.24
C TRP A 331 13.11 -12.50 -19.29
N TYR A 332 12.80 -12.65 -18.01
CA TYR A 332 13.77 -12.99 -16.98
C TYR A 332 13.59 -14.43 -16.47
N ASP A 333 14.08 -15.40 -17.26
CA ASP A 333 14.11 -16.88 -17.05
C ASP A 333 14.31 -17.41 -15.60
N ALA A 334 14.81 -16.60 -14.67
CA ALA A 334 15.01 -16.96 -13.26
C ALA A 334 13.78 -16.71 -12.36
N ASN A 335 12.87 -15.84 -12.79
CA ASN A 335 11.53 -15.68 -12.25
C ASN A 335 10.52 -16.31 -13.24
N GLY A 336 9.30 -16.60 -12.76
CA GLY A 336 8.30 -17.34 -13.54
C GLY A 336 7.42 -16.47 -14.45
N GLY A 337 7.92 -15.30 -14.88
CA GLY A 337 7.10 -14.18 -15.32
C GLY A 337 6.80 -13.21 -14.18
N GLY A 338 5.85 -12.31 -14.43
CA GLY A 338 5.48 -11.22 -13.52
C GLY A 338 4.98 -9.99 -14.28
N ASN A 339 4.12 -9.18 -13.66
CA ASN A 339 3.52 -8.03 -14.36
C ASN A 339 4.39 -6.78 -14.33
N GLY A 340 5.32 -6.64 -13.38
CA GLY A 340 6.24 -5.50 -13.33
C GLY A 340 7.13 -5.34 -14.58
N GLN A 341 7.44 -6.43 -15.29
CA GLN A 341 8.30 -6.41 -16.47
C GLN A 341 7.57 -6.44 -17.82
N ASP A 342 6.26 -6.70 -17.85
CA ASP A 342 5.46 -6.56 -19.07
C ASP A 342 5.09 -5.10 -19.34
N VAL A 343 4.95 -4.76 -20.63
CA VAL A 343 4.37 -3.50 -21.10
C VAL A 343 3.46 -3.70 -22.31
N THR A 344 3.10 -4.95 -22.64
CA THR A 344 2.61 -5.38 -23.95
C THR A 344 1.26 -6.10 -23.90
N GLU A 345 1.00 -6.89 -22.86
CA GLU A 345 -0.27 -7.57 -22.65
C GLU A 345 -1.16 -6.79 -21.68
N ASN A 346 -0.59 -6.09 -20.69
CA ASN A 346 -1.35 -5.35 -19.68
C ASN A 346 -0.71 -4.01 -19.20
N LEU A 347 -1.38 -3.37 -18.22
CA LEU A 347 -1.09 -2.03 -17.69
C LEU A 347 -0.72 -2.05 -16.19
N LEU A 348 -0.53 -3.22 -15.60
CA LEU A 348 -0.17 -3.41 -14.19
C LEU A 348 1.34 -3.13 -13.97
N GLY A 349 1.78 -3.09 -12.72
CA GLY A 349 3.17 -2.86 -12.31
C GLY A 349 3.75 -1.52 -12.79
N SER A 350 2.92 -0.47 -12.88
CA SER A 350 3.17 0.71 -13.71
C SER A 350 2.80 2.05 -13.08
N VAL A 351 3.33 3.12 -13.70
CA VAL A 351 2.72 4.45 -13.70
C VAL A 351 2.30 4.76 -15.13
N LEU A 352 1.01 5.06 -15.33
CA LEU A 352 0.42 5.50 -16.58
C LEU A 352 0.38 7.04 -16.65
N ARG A 353 0.33 7.61 -17.86
CA ARG A 353 0.19 9.06 -18.10
C ARG A 353 -0.78 9.35 -19.25
N LEU A 354 -1.91 9.99 -18.92
CA LEU A 354 -3.09 10.10 -19.77
C LEU A 354 -3.48 11.56 -20.06
N ASP A 355 -3.99 11.83 -21.27
CA ASP A 355 -4.62 13.09 -21.64
C ASP A 355 -6.13 13.04 -21.36
N VAL A 356 -6.56 13.57 -20.22
CA VAL A 356 -7.98 13.61 -19.84
C VAL A 356 -8.78 14.71 -20.54
N ASP A 357 -8.12 15.64 -21.24
CA ASP A 357 -8.75 16.75 -21.98
C ASP A 357 -9.05 16.38 -23.44
N SER A 358 -8.43 15.33 -23.98
CA SER A 358 -8.73 14.79 -25.30
C SER A 358 -9.26 13.34 -25.26
N ARG A 359 -9.38 12.73 -26.44
CA ARG A 359 -9.89 11.38 -26.67
C ARG A 359 -9.21 10.78 -27.89
N ASP A 360 -8.72 9.54 -27.79
CA ASP A 360 -8.19 8.80 -28.93
C ASP A 360 -9.06 7.58 -29.28
N GLY A 361 -9.51 7.52 -30.54
CA GLY A 361 -10.37 6.46 -31.05
C GLY A 361 -11.65 6.25 -30.21
N GLU A 362 -11.69 5.13 -29.48
CA GLU A 362 -12.77 4.74 -28.57
C GLU A 362 -12.42 4.99 -27.09
N LYS A 363 -11.15 5.31 -26.77
CA LYS A 363 -10.68 5.64 -25.41
C LYS A 363 -11.38 6.92 -24.92
N ALA A 364 -11.70 6.97 -23.63
CA ALA A 364 -12.35 8.15 -23.02
C ALA A 364 -11.35 9.25 -22.61
N TYR A 365 -10.06 8.97 -22.75
CA TYR A 365 -8.90 9.85 -22.67
C TYR A 365 -8.12 9.78 -24.00
N GLY A 366 -7.16 10.68 -24.21
CA GLY A 366 -6.17 10.61 -25.27
C GLY A 366 -4.80 10.15 -24.76
N ILE A 367 -3.92 9.82 -25.70
CA ILE A 367 -2.53 9.48 -25.44
C ILE A 367 -1.65 10.71 -25.69
N PRO A 368 -0.80 11.13 -24.73
CA PRO A 368 0.20 12.15 -24.98
C PRO A 368 1.21 11.70 -26.05
N GLU A 369 1.37 12.45 -27.14
CA GLU A 369 2.27 12.12 -28.28
C GLU A 369 3.75 11.86 -27.89
N ASN A 370 4.14 12.16 -26.65
CA ASN A 370 5.48 12.01 -26.12
C ASN A 370 5.62 10.95 -25.00
N ASN A 371 4.62 10.08 -24.76
CA ASN A 371 4.78 8.90 -23.90
C ASN A 371 5.89 7.96 -24.47
N PRO A 372 6.57 7.15 -23.64
CA PRO A 372 7.76 6.39 -24.03
C PRO A 372 7.52 5.31 -25.09
N LEU A 373 6.35 4.65 -25.09
CA LEU A 373 6.06 3.52 -25.99
C LEU A 373 5.31 3.93 -27.27
N VAL A 374 5.01 5.22 -27.46
CA VAL A 374 4.22 5.72 -28.59
C VAL A 374 4.93 5.49 -29.92
N GLY A 375 4.46 4.48 -30.65
CA GLY A 375 5.03 4.05 -31.94
C GLY A 375 6.16 3.01 -31.84
N GLU A 376 6.46 2.51 -30.64
CA GLU A 376 7.36 1.39 -30.38
C GLU A 376 6.53 0.11 -30.05
N GLU A 377 7.07 -0.84 -29.29
CA GLU A 377 6.36 -2.07 -28.89
C GLU A 377 5.89 -1.99 -27.42
N GLY A 378 4.58 -2.02 -27.22
CA GLY A 378 3.91 -1.94 -25.92
C GLY A 378 2.59 -1.16 -25.96
N LEU A 379 2.01 -0.87 -24.79
CA LEU A 379 0.79 -0.07 -24.63
C LEU A 379 1.15 1.41 -24.39
N ASP A 380 0.54 2.31 -25.16
CA ASP A 380 0.92 3.74 -25.24
C ASP A 380 0.71 4.51 -23.91
N GLU A 381 -0.14 4.00 -23.01
CA GLU A 381 -0.48 4.57 -21.70
C GLU A 381 0.71 4.63 -20.72
N HIS A 382 1.62 3.66 -20.81
CA HIS A 382 2.76 3.48 -19.89
C HIS A 382 3.68 4.71 -19.87
N TYR A 383 3.98 5.24 -18.68
CA TYR A 383 5.01 6.25 -18.45
C TYR A 383 6.27 5.67 -17.82
N ALA A 384 6.11 4.71 -16.93
CA ALA A 384 7.16 3.92 -16.27
C ALA A 384 6.57 2.57 -15.82
N TRP A 385 7.43 1.57 -15.64
CA TRP A 385 7.07 0.18 -15.28
C TRP A 385 8.11 -0.40 -14.32
N GLY A 386 7.93 -1.64 -13.87
CA GLY A 386 8.82 -2.30 -12.91
C GLY A 386 8.50 -1.98 -11.47
N PHE A 387 7.23 -1.69 -11.14
CA PHE A 387 6.74 -1.48 -9.78
C PHE A 387 5.97 -2.69 -9.25
N ARG A 388 5.87 -2.83 -7.93
CA ARG A 388 5.11 -3.89 -7.22
C ARG A 388 3.73 -3.41 -6.77
N ASN A 389 3.69 -2.48 -5.82
CA ASN A 389 2.48 -1.85 -5.29
C ASN A 389 2.76 -0.34 -5.03
N PRO A 390 2.77 0.50 -6.08
CA PRO A 390 3.05 1.93 -6.01
C PRO A 390 1.87 2.68 -5.36
N TRP A 391 1.77 2.55 -4.03
CA TRP A 391 0.62 2.94 -3.21
C TRP A 391 0.35 4.46 -3.19
N ARG A 392 1.41 5.29 -3.12
CA ARG A 392 1.30 6.76 -3.10
C ARG A 392 2.36 7.42 -3.97
N MET A 393 1.97 8.47 -4.68
CA MET A 393 2.88 9.28 -5.51
C MET A 393 2.51 10.75 -5.51
N GLY A 394 3.47 11.62 -5.81
CA GLY A 394 3.26 13.06 -5.90
C GLY A 394 4.41 13.81 -6.56
N PHE A 395 4.10 14.95 -7.19
CA PHE A 395 5.10 15.82 -7.78
C PHE A 395 5.72 16.80 -6.76
N SER A 396 7.04 16.94 -6.75
CA SER A 396 7.78 17.93 -5.94
C SER A 396 8.93 18.52 -6.76
N ASP A 397 9.11 19.86 -6.74
CA ASP A 397 9.96 20.63 -7.69
C ASP A 397 9.81 20.20 -9.17
N GLY A 398 8.61 19.75 -9.56
CA GLY A 398 8.30 19.26 -10.91
C GLY A 398 8.74 17.82 -11.21
N GLU A 399 9.35 17.11 -10.26
CA GLU A 399 9.74 15.70 -10.38
C GLU A 399 8.71 14.78 -9.71
N LEU A 400 8.46 13.61 -10.29
CA LEU A 400 7.54 12.62 -9.73
C LEU A 400 8.25 11.74 -8.70
N TYR A 401 7.68 11.62 -7.51
CA TYR A 401 8.09 10.66 -6.50
C TYR A 401 7.01 9.61 -6.30
N VAL A 402 7.38 8.33 -6.30
CA VAL A 402 6.51 7.17 -6.02
C VAL A 402 7.07 6.44 -4.81
N ALA A 403 6.21 6.03 -3.89
CA ALA A 403 6.55 5.07 -2.85
C ALA A 403 5.97 3.71 -3.26
N ASP A 404 6.85 2.72 -3.39
CA ASP A 404 6.51 1.37 -3.82
C ASP A 404 6.70 0.39 -2.66
N VAL A 405 5.65 -0.39 -2.37
CA VAL A 405 5.61 -1.30 -1.21
C VAL A 405 6.21 -2.64 -1.59
N GLY A 406 7.26 -3.05 -0.88
CA GLY A 406 8.02 -4.26 -1.17
C GLY A 406 7.41 -5.54 -0.62
N GLN A 407 8.10 -6.67 -0.88
CA GLN A 407 7.52 -8.00 -0.73
C GLN A 407 7.82 -8.65 0.63
N SER A 408 9.07 -8.58 1.09
CA SER A 408 9.55 -9.39 2.20
C SER A 408 10.72 -8.80 2.96
N ARG A 409 11.45 -7.85 2.37
CA ARG A 409 12.78 -7.47 2.83
C ARG A 409 13.03 -5.96 2.80
N TYR A 410 12.57 -5.23 1.79
CA TYR A 410 12.88 -3.81 1.58
C TYR A 410 11.64 -3.00 1.20
N GLU A 411 11.64 -1.73 1.57
CA GLU A 411 10.68 -0.70 1.17
C GLU A 411 11.41 0.43 0.44
N GLU A 412 10.79 1.03 -0.58
CA GLU A 412 11.49 1.96 -1.46
C GLU A 412 10.69 3.20 -1.92
N VAL A 413 11.43 4.26 -2.25
CA VAL A 413 10.88 5.47 -2.87
C VAL A 413 11.70 5.83 -4.10
N ASP A 414 11.01 5.96 -5.23
CA ASP A 414 11.56 6.27 -6.53
C ASP A 414 11.42 7.73 -6.92
N ARG A 415 12.44 8.21 -7.62
CA ARG A 415 12.40 9.45 -8.41
C ARG A 415 12.08 9.07 -9.85
N VAL A 416 10.80 9.12 -10.19
CA VAL A 416 10.27 8.47 -11.40
C VAL A 416 10.50 9.31 -12.65
N VAL A 417 11.10 8.68 -13.66
CA VAL A 417 11.40 9.30 -14.95
C VAL A 417 10.69 8.56 -16.09
N LYS A 418 10.35 9.29 -17.15
CA LYS A 418 9.69 8.73 -18.33
C LYS A 418 10.54 7.63 -19.00
N GLY A 419 9.96 6.45 -19.18
CA GLY A 419 10.63 5.25 -19.70
C GLY A 419 11.62 4.64 -18.70
N GLY A 420 11.38 4.84 -17.40
CA GLY A 420 12.09 4.14 -16.34
C GLY A 420 11.50 2.76 -16.08
N ASN A 421 12.39 1.78 -15.87
CA ASN A 421 12.08 0.45 -15.37
C ASN A 421 12.63 0.35 -13.94
N TYR A 422 11.76 0.14 -12.95
CA TYR A 422 12.13 0.12 -11.53
C TYR A 422 12.46 -1.30 -11.01
N GLY A 423 12.40 -2.29 -11.91
CA GLY A 423 13.07 -3.56 -11.73
C GLY A 423 12.26 -4.65 -11.03
N TRP A 424 11.09 -4.39 -10.46
CA TRP A 424 10.21 -5.46 -9.97
C TRP A 424 9.78 -6.37 -11.15
N ASN A 425 9.82 -7.71 -11.05
CA ASN A 425 10.20 -8.54 -9.90
C ASN A 425 11.65 -9.08 -9.94
N VAL A 426 12.51 -8.54 -10.81
CA VAL A 426 13.96 -8.86 -10.86
C VAL A 426 14.68 -8.35 -9.60
N ARG A 427 14.23 -7.22 -9.06
CA ARG A 427 14.73 -6.54 -7.85
C ARG A 427 13.59 -6.23 -6.87
N GLU A 428 13.98 -5.96 -5.63
CA GLU A 428 13.19 -5.38 -4.53
C GLU A 428 14.15 -4.41 -3.83
N GLY A 429 13.98 -3.10 -4.01
CA GLY A 429 15.05 -2.13 -3.79
C GLY A 429 16.21 -2.32 -4.78
N THR A 430 17.42 -2.00 -4.32
CA THR A 430 18.68 -2.31 -5.01
C THR A 430 19.05 -3.81 -5.00
N HIS A 431 18.23 -4.64 -4.35
CA HIS A 431 18.55 -6.03 -4.05
C HIS A 431 17.85 -7.02 -4.97
N CYS A 432 18.58 -8.05 -5.40
CA CYS A 432 18.03 -9.13 -6.21
C CYS A 432 16.87 -9.84 -5.51
N PHE A 433 15.81 -10.12 -6.27
CA PHE A 433 14.66 -10.92 -5.84
C PHE A 433 14.65 -12.28 -6.56
N GLY A 434 13.78 -13.20 -6.14
CA GLY A 434 13.65 -14.53 -6.74
C GLY A 434 12.34 -15.19 -6.36
N THR A 435 11.47 -15.48 -7.34
CA THR A 435 10.09 -15.92 -7.06
C THR A 435 10.00 -17.33 -6.48
N GLU A 436 11.00 -18.20 -6.67
CA GLU A 436 11.03 -19.55 -6.07
C GLU A 436 11.22 -19.52 -4.55
N ASN A 437 12.04 -18.61 -4.02
CA ASN A 437 12.33 -18.52 -2.58
C ASN A 437 12.81 -17.11 -2.16
N VAL A 438 11.92 -16.34 -1.53
CA VAL A 438 12.21 -14.98 -1.05
C VAL A 438 13.27 -14.91 0.07
N SER A 439 13.66 -16.05 0.65
CA SER A 439 14.70 -16.18 1.68
C SER A 439 16.05 -16.70 1.17
N ASP A 440 16.15 -17.10 -0.11
CA ASP A 440 17.37 -17.66 -0.73
C ASP A 440 17.54 -17.05 -2.14
N VAL A 441 17.71 -15.72 -2.17
CA VAL A 441 17.77 -14.94 -3.41
C VAL A 441 19.14 -15.07 -4.13
N PRO A 442 19.19 -14.81 -5.45
CA PRO A 442 20.45 -14.81 -6.19
C PRO A 442 21.49 -13.81 -5.64
N GLU A 443 22.77 -14.21 -5.62
CA GLU A 443 23.90 -13.31 -5.29
C GLU A 443 24.10 -12.21 -6.35
N GLU A 444 23.68 -12.47 -7.60
CA GLU A 444 23.78 -11.54 -8.73
C GLU A 444 22.48 -11.58 -9.57
N CYS A 445 22.03 -10.41 -10.00
CA CYS A 445 20.90 -10.17 -10.91
C CYS A 445 21.29 -9.01 -11.86
N PRO A 446 20.64 -8.85 -13.03
CA PRO A 446 21.05 -7.84 -13.99
C PRO A 446 20.82 -6.39 -13.53
N ASP A 447 21.63 -5.46 -14.04
CA ASP A 447 21.44 -4.00 -13.96
C ASP A 447 20.62 -3.43 -15.13
N SER A 448 20.30 -4.27 -16.12
CA SER A 448 19.61 -3.88 -17.35
C SER A 448 18.91 -5.06 -18.00
N THR A 449 17.83 -4.81 -18.71
CA THR A 449 17.22 -5.78 -19.63
C THR A 449 18.21 -6.26 -20.72
N PRO A 450 17.97 -7.41 -21.37
CA PRO A 450 18.73 -7.85 -22.54
C PRO A 450 18.68 -6.84 -23.69
N PRO A 451 19.70 -6.72 -24.55
CA PRO A 451 19.72 -5.73 -25.65
C PRO A 451 18.59 -5.86 -26.68
N ASP A 452 17.94 -7.02 -26.74
CA ASP A 452 16.78 -7.34 -27.56
C ASP A 452 15.43 -7.09 -26.87
N VAL A 453 15.42 -6.81 -25.55
CA VAL A 453 14.26 -6.37 -24.77
C VAL A 453 14.35 -4.86 -24.60
N ARG A 454 13.44 -4.11 -25.22
CA ARG A 454 13.33 -2.63 -25.12
C ARG A 454 14.67 -1.85 -25.34
N GLY A 455 15.64 -2.49 -26.01
CA GLY A 455 16.95 -1.92 -26.33
C GLY A 455 18.03 -2.07 -25.24
N GLY A 456 17.79 -2.84 -24.17
CA GLY A 456 18.71 -2.96 -23.03
C GLY A 456 18.62 -1.78 -22.07
N GLU A 457 17.40 -1.39 -21.69
CA GLU A 457 17.13 -0.34 -20.71
C GLU A 457 17.71 -0.71 -19.32
N PRO A 458 18.25 0.26 -18.56
CA PRO A 458 18.70 0.02 -17.20
C PRO A 458 17.52 -0.18 -16.26
N LEU A 459 17.67 -1.13 -15.33
CA LEU A 459 16.86 -1.14 -14.12
C LEU A 459 17.34 0.04 -13.25
N ARG A 460 16.41 0.71 -12.56
CA ARG A 460 16.68 1.96 -11.85
C ARG A 460 16.63 1.73 -10.35
N ASP A 461 17.70 2.09 -9.67
CA ASP A 461 17.75 2.06 -8.21
C ASP A 461 16.90 3.19 -7.60
N PRO A 462 16.23 2.95 -6.46
CA PRO A 462 15.43 3.96 -5.76
C PRO A 462 16.28 5.06 -5.10
N VAL A 463 15.65 6.19 -4.78
CA VAL A 463 16.29 7.29 -4.04
C VAL A 463 16.20 7.14 -2.52
N VAL A 464 15.26 6.35 -2.01
CA VAL A 464 15.24 5.92 -0.60
C VAL A 464 14.98 4.42 -0.57
N GLU A 465 15.71 3.70 0.28
CA GLU A 465 15.54 2.27 0.52
C GLU A 465 15.74 2.01 2.02
N TYR A 466 14.93 1.12 2.60
CA TYR A 466 15.20 0.59 3.93
C TYR A 466 14.71 -0.85 4.08
N PRO A 467 15.45 -1.71 4.81
CA PRO A 467 15.01 -3.07 5.06
C PRO A 467 13.92 -3.10 6.15
N HIS A 468 13.03 -4.09 6.11
CA HIS A 468 12.01 -4.30 7.15
C HIS A 468 12.63 -4.46 8.55
N GLN A 469 13.79 -5.11 8.62
CA GLN A 469 14.61 -5.24 9.83
C GLN A 469 16.08 -4.93 9.55
N ARG A 470 16.75 -4.26 10.49
CA ARG A 470 18.20 -4.01 10.47
C ARG A 470 18.75 -4.24 11.88
N ASP A 471 19.84 -5.01 11.97
CA ASP A 471 20.49 -5.42 13.24
C ASP A 471 19.56 -6.06 14.31
N GLY A 472 18.40 -6.59 13.89
CA GLY A 472 17.38 -7.20 14.75
C GLY A 472 16.28 -6.23 15.22
N GLU A 473 16.37 -4.94 14.87
CA GLU A 473 15.31 -3.97 15.10
C GLU A 473 14.46 -3.80 13.84
N PHE A 474 13.15 -3.62 14.04
CA PHE A 474 12.18 -3.37 12.98
C PHE A 474 12.16 -1.88 12.59
N VAL A 475 12.27 -1.60 11.28
CA VAL A 475 12.24 -0.23 10.73
C VAL A 475 10.85 0.14 10.22
N GLY A 476 10.19 -0.78 9.53
CA GLY A 476 8.93 -0.58 8.80
C GLY A 476 8.51 -1.86 8.09
N ILE A 477 7.31 -1.88 7.49
CA ILE A 477 6.80 -3.02 6.69
C ILE A 477 6.08 -2.61 5.40
N SER A 478 5.79 -1.32 5.19
CA SER A 478 5.12 -0.77 4.01
C SER A 478 5.24 0.75 3.99
N VAL A 479 5.95 1.29 2.99
CA VAL A 479 6.08 2.72 2.77
C VAL A 479 4.74 3.37 2.35
N VAL A 480 4.44 4.57 2.85
CA VAL A 480 3.14 5.24 2.62
C VAL A 480 3.22 6.63 1.97
N GLY A 481 4.28 6.85 1.18
CA GLY A 481 4.45 8.06 0.40
C GLY A 481 5.00 9.25 1.17
N GLY A 482 5.26 10.33 0.43
CA GLY A 482 5.88 11.54 0.94
C GLY A 482 5.95 12.66 -0.09
N TYR A 483 6.52 13.79 0.30
CA TYR A 483 6.74 14.97 -0.53
C TYR A 483 8.03 15.68 -0.12
N LEU A 484 8.61 16.50 -1.00
CA LEU A 484 9.56 17.51 -0.52
C LEU A 484 8.80 18.51 0.37
N TYR A 485 9.38 18.82 1.52
CA TYR A 485 8.85 19.82 2.44
C TYR A 485 9.38 21.21 2.04
N GLU A 486 8.49 22.04 1.50
CA GLU A 486 8.80 23.33 0.87
C GLU A 486 8.31 24.54 1.72
N ASN A 487 7.61 24.27 2.84
CA ASN A 487 6.94 25.27 3.67
C ASN A 487 7.82 25.78 4.83
N ASP A 488 7.73 27.07 5.18
CA ASP A 488 8.58 27.68 6.21
C ASP A 488 8.17 27.38 7.68
N ALA A 489 7.07 26.64 7.91
CA ALA A 489 6.56 26.39 9.26
C ALA A 489 7.42 25.43 10.11
N ILE A 490 8.20 24.53 9.48
CA ILE A 490 9.13 23.62 10.16
C ILE A 490 10.53 23.75 9.50
N PRO A 491 11.34 24.75 9.88
CA PRO A 491 12.65 25.01 9.25
C PRO A 491 13.63 23.82 9.26
N GLU A 492 13.50 22.91 10.22
CA GLU A 492 14.30 21.69 10.34
C GLU A 492 13.98 20.62 9.27
N LEU A 493 12.88 20.78 8.53
CA LEU A 493 12.46 19.91 7.43
C LEU A 493 12.64 20.55 6.04
N GLN A 494 12.90 21.85 5.94
CA GLN A 494 12.96 22.56 4.65
C GLN A 494 13.94 21.91 3.67
N GLY A 495 13.45 21.55 2.47
CA GLY A 495 14.20 20.88 1.41
C GLY A 495 14.45 19.38 1.62
N LYS A 496 13.89 18.75 2.66
CA LYS A 496 13.93 17.29 2.85
C LYS A 496 12.72 16.62 2.21
N TYR A 497 12.86 15.37 1.79
CA TYR A 497 11.73 14.52 1.42
C TYR A 497 11.17 13.88 2.70
N VAL A 498 9.96 14.29 3.09
CA VAL A 498 9.27 13.80 4.28
C VAL A 498 8.31 12.70 3.86
N PHE A 499 8.53 11.49 4.37
CA PHE A 499 7.78 10.28 4.04
C PHE A 499 7.44 9.51 5.32
N GLY A 500 6.81 8.34 5.20
CA GLY A 500 6.54 7.48 6.35
C GLY A 500 6.32 6.02 5.99
N ASP A 501 6.15 5.22 7.03
CA ASP A 501 5.82 3.79 6.97
C ASP A 501 4.55 3.51 7.79
N TYR A 502 3.73 2.58 7.30
CA TYR A 502 2.46 2.17 7.91
C TYR A 502 2.59 1.66 9.35
N SER A 503 3.61 0.84 9.62
CA SER A 503 3.81 0.17 10.91
C SER A 503 5.21 -0.41 11.01
N ARG A 504 5.94 -0.17 12.10
CA ARG A 504 7.22 -0.85 12.32
C ARG A 504 7.09 -2.38 12.32
N LYS A 505 6.01 -2.97 12.86
CA LYS A 505 5.90 -4.43 13.06
C LYS A 505 4.47 -4.99 13.16
N GLY A 506 3.59 -4.53 12.28
CA GLY A 506 2.20 -5.02 12.16
C GLY A 506 1.23 -4.52 13.23
N ASN A 507 1.67 -3.72 14.21
CA ASN A 507 0.83 -3.06 15.22
C ASN A 507 0.61 -1.57 14.86
N PRO A 508 -0.40 -0.86 15.42
CA PRO A 508 -0.69 0.54 15.06
C PRO A 508 0.36 1.52 15.64
N ARG A 509 1.55 1.49 15.06
CA ARG A 509 2.73 2.32 15.33
C ARG A 509 3.49 2.59 14.04
N GLY A 510 2.95 3.48 13.21
CA GLY A 510 3.63 3.97 12.01
C GLY A 510 4.83 4.85 12.33
N SER A 511 5.63 5.14 11.31
CA SER A 511 6.82 5.98 11.42
C SER A 511 6.79 7.13 10.42
N LEU A 512 7.40 8.26 10.79
CA LEU A 512 7.64 9.39 9.91
C LEU A 512 9.15 9.57 9.74
N PHE A 513 9.59 9.83 8.53
CA PHE A 513 11.00 9.95 8.18
C PHE A 513 11.25 11.21 7.37
N ALA A 514 12.49 11.71 7.39
CA ALA A 514 12.94 12.75 6.48
C ALA A 514 14.29 12.40 5.86
N ALA A 515 14.29 12.21 4.53
CA ALA A 515 15.47 12.00 3.69
C ALA A 515 16.07 13.33 3.19
N ILE A 516 17.37 13.35 2.93
CA ILE A 516 18.12 14.51 2.45
C ILE A 516 18.46 14.31 0.96
N PRO A 517 17.80 15.03 0.02
CA PRO A 517 18.03 14.82 -1.40
C PRO A 517 19.46 15.06 -1.88
N THR A 518 19.96 14.14 -2.70
CA THR A 518 21.22 14.24 -3.46
C THR A 518 20.97 14.21 -4.97
N GLU A 519 21.94 14.69 -5.76
CA GLU A 519 21.85 14.65 -7.24
C GLU A 519 21.88 13.20 -7.79
N ASP A 520 22.74 12.36 -7.20
CA ASP A 520 22.97 10.94 -7.52
C ASP A 520 22.89 10.08 -6.24
N GLY A 521 22.46 8.82 -6.37
CA GLY A 521 22.48 7.79 -5.32
C GLY A 521 21.32 7.84 -4.32
N GLN A 522 21.29 6.85 -3.41
CA GLN A 522 20.36 6.79 -2.29
C GLN A 522 20.57 7.97 -1.32
N TRP A 523 19.48 8.42 -0.70
CA TRP A 523 19.43 9.56 0.20
C TRP A 523 19.54 9.13 1.68
N ASP A 524 20.45 9.75 2.44
CA ASP A 524 20.50 9.60 3.90
C ASP A 524 19.17 10.08 4.52
N PHE A 525 18.57 9.28 5.40
CA PHE A 525 17.32 9.62 6.09
C PHE A 525 17.39 9.45 7.62
N SER A 526 16.42 10.04 8.30
CA SER A 526 16.31 10.08 9.77
C SER A 526 14.85 9.96 10.21
N GLU A 527 14.59 9.33 11.36
CA GLU A 527 13.23 9.15 11.90
C GLU A 527 12.78 10.37 12.70
N LEU A 528 11.69 11.00 12.25
CA LEU A 528 11.07 12.14 12.90
C LEU A 528 10.43 11.71 14.22
N GLN A 529 10.71 12.46 15.29
CA GLN A 529 10.23 12.14 16.62
C GLN A 529 8.91 12.85 16.89
N VAL A 530 7.80 12.12 17.00
CA VAL A 530 6.49 12.70 17.34
C VAL A 530 6.47 13.16 18.81
N GLU A 531 6.14 14.43 19.05
CA GLU A 531 6.14 15.05 20.37
C GLU A 531 5.11 14.40 21.31
N GLY A 532 5.61 13.85 22.42
CA GLY A 532 4.79 13.22 23.46
C GLY A 532 4.49 11.74 23.23
N ALA A 533 4.75 11.21 22.03
CA ALA A 533 4.57 9.80 21.71
C ALA A 533 5.72 8.93 22.23
N GLU A 534 5.43 7.67 22.52
CA GLU A 534 6.47 6.72 22.98
C GLU A 534 7.38 6.29 21.81
N GLY A 535 8.70 6.46 21.98
CA GLY A 535 9.70 6.11 20.95
C GLY A 535 9.58 6.92 19.65
N GLY A 536 8.96 8.10 19.72
CA GLY A 536 8.77 9.01 18.58
C GLY A 536 7.78 8.54 17.51
N ALA A 537 7.13 7.39 17.68
CA ALA A 537 6.25 6.78 16.67
C ALA A 537 4.92 7.54 16.49
N VAL A 538 4.26 7.32 15.36
CA VAL A 538 2.86 7.70 15.15
C VAL A 538 1.98 6.70 15.93
N GLU A 539 1.16 7.15 16.88
CA GLU A 539 0.34 6.27 17.75
C GLU A 539 -0.96 5.77 17.07
N GLY A 540 -0.79 5.30 15.83
CA GLY A 540 -1.78 4.74 14.93
C GLY A 540 -1.07 4.09 13.73
N TYR A 541 -1.81 3.41 12.85
CA TYR A 541 -1.30 3.11 11.51
C TYR A 541 -1.21 4.42 10.71
N LEU A 542 -0.11 4.62 9.98
CA LEU A 542 0.01 5.72 9.02
C LEU A 542 -0.46 5.22 7.64
N ILE A 543 -1.49 5.84 7.06
CA ILE A 543 -2.11 5.36 5.81
C ILE A 543 -1.52 6.07 4.59
N ALA A 544 -1.26 7.37 4.72
CA ALA A 544 -0.67 8.22 3.70
C ALA A 544 -0.11 9.51 4.30
N ILE A 545 0.74 10.19 3.55
CA ILE A 545 0.99 11.63 3.73
C ILE A 545 0.19 12.42 2.67
N GLY A 546 -0.46 13.51 3.11
CA GLY A 546 -1.09 14.52 2.27
C GLY A 546 -0.31 15.84 2.27
N ARG A 547 -0.51 16.65 1.23
CA ARG A 547 0.03 18.02 1.11
C ARG A 547 -1.05 18.97 0.59
N ASP A 548 -1.12 20.20 1.09
CA ASP A 548 -2.00 21.25 0.54
C ASP A 548 -1.26 22.27 -0.35
N GLU A 549 -1.99 23.24 -0.92
CA GLU A 549 -1.45 24.27 -1.81
C GLU A 549 -0.31 25.12 -1.20
N THR A 550 -0.18 25.14 0.12
CA THR A 550 0.86 25.91 0.84
C THR A 550 2.12 25.09 1.11
N GLY A 551 2.10 23.78 0.85
CA GLY A 551 3.15 22.86 1.25
C GLY A 551 3.08 22.42 2.73
N GLU A 552 2.02 22.78 3.48
CA GLU A 552 1.76 22.11 4.78
C GLU A 552 1.48 20.62 4.53
N LEU A 553 2.09 19.75 5.35
CA LEU A 553 1.95 18.29 5.27
C LEU A 553 1.01 17.75 6.35
N TYR A 554 0.36 16.64 6.02
CA TYR A 554 -0.66 16.00 6.84
C TYR A 554 -0.42 14.49 6.92
N ALA A 555 -0.43 13.94 8.14
CA ALA A 555 -0.44 12.50 8.39
C ALA A 555 -1.89 11.99 8.44
N LEU A 556 -2.21 11.03 7.58
CA LEU A 556 -3.49 10.32 7.56
C LEU A 556 -3.33 9.03 8.36
N THR A 557 -4.19 8.80 9.37
CA THR A 557 -4.04 7.66 10.29
C THR A 557 -5.30 6.81 10.40
N SER A 558 -5.14 5.54 10.79
CA SER A 558 -6.24 4.68 11.26
C SER A 558 -5.82 3.88 12.51
N ALA A 559 -6.81 3.40 13.28
CA ALA A 559 -6.61 2.65 14.54
C ALA A 559 -5.63 3.30 15.55
N GLY A 560 -5.19 2.53 16.55
CA GLY A 560 -4.38 3.05 17.66
C GLY A 560 -5.12 4.09 18.51
N ASP A 561 -4.37 4.95 19.20
CA ASP A 561 -4.92 6.05 20.01
C ASP A 561 -5.29 7.28 19.16
N LEU A 562 -4.67 7.43 17.98
CA LEU A 562 -5.01 8.48 17.02
C LEU A 562 -6.33 8.21 16.26
N GLY A 563 -6.59 6.96 15.88
CA GLY A 563 -7.78 6.53 15.14
C GLY A 563 -7.82 7.02 13.68
N GLY A 564 -8.97 6.79 13.03
CA GLY A 564 -9.28 7.30 11.69
C GLY A 564 -9.33 8.83 11.66
N ALA A 565 -8.24 9.47 11.22
CA ALA A 565 -8.03 10.90 11.45
C ALA A 565 -7.01 11.54 10.47
N VAL A 566 -7.05 12.87 10.39
CA VAL A 566 -6.08 13.68 9.66
C VAL A 566 -5.41 14.65 10.63
N HIS A 567 -4.09 14.60 10.67
CA HIS A 567 -3.22 15.40 11.52
C HIS A 567 -2.34 16.29 10.67
N ARG A 568 -2.33 17.60 10.89
CA ARG A 568 -1.30 18.47 10.32
C ARG A 568 0.02 18.22 11.06
N ILE A 569 1.10 18.05 10.31
CA ILE A 569 2.46 17.97 10.86
C ILE A 569 2.93 19.39 11.18
N THR A 570 3.33 19.64 12.42
CA THR A 570 3.74 20.97 12.92
C THR A 570 5.07 20.92 13.67
N ALA A 571 5.68 22.07 13.95
CA ALA A 571 6.90 22.16 14.74
C ALA A 571 6.60 21.88 16.23
N ALA A 572 7.41 21.02 16.86
CA ALA A 572 7.25 20.66 18.27
C ALA A 572 7.36 21.87 19.22
N GLY A 573 6.64 21.82 20.34
CA GLY A 573 6.60 22.87 21.35
C GLY A 573 5.79 24.12 20.97
N GLY A 574 5.10 24.11 19.83
CA GLY A 574 4.13 25.14 19.47
C GLY A 574 2.87 25.07 20.36
N GLU A 575 2.30 26.22 20.74
CA GLU A 575 0.93 26.23 21.28
C GLU A 575 -0.03 25.85 20.14
N ALA A 576 -0.58 24.63 20.20
CA ALA A 576 -1.62 24.16 19.28
C ALA A 576 -2.70 25.24 19.12
N ALA A 577 -2.94 25.66 17.88
CA ALA A 577 -3.59 26.93 17.56
C ALA A 577 -5.11 26.90 17.85
N SER A 578 -5.48 26.95 19.13
CA SER A 578 -6.86 26.83 19.59
C SER A 578 -7.75 27.91 18.96
N GLY A 579 -8.71 27.46 18.15
CA GLY A 579 -9.53 28.27 17.25
C GLY A 579 -10.15 29.49 17.92
N THR A 580 -9.50 30.64 17.76
CA THR A 580 -9.93 31.93 18.30
C THR A 580 -9.95 32.97 17.19
N THR A 581 -11.17 33.32 16.76
CA THR A 581 -11.44 34.08 15.55
C THR A 581 -10.82 35.48 15.55
N ALA A 582 -9.69 35.62 14.85
CA ALA A 582 -9.03 36.88 14.54
C ALA A 582 -9.82 37.67 13.46
N GLY A 583 -11.00 38.15 13.84
CA GLY A 583 -12.01 38.69 12.92
C GLY A 583 -11.52 39.76 11.95
N ALA A 584 -11.97 39.64 10.69
CA ALA A 584 -11.53 40.43 9.55
C ALA A 584 -11.49 41.96 9.79
N ARG A 585 -10.40 42.59 9.37
CA ARG A 585 -10.23 44.06 9.37
C ARG A 585 -9.75 44.59 8.02
N ASN A 586 -10.67 44.64 7.06
CA ASN A 586 -10.47 45.41 5.84
C ASN A 586 -10.45 46.92 6.18
N ALA A 587 -9.27 47.55 6.16
CA ALA A 587 -9.10 48.98 6.40
C ALA A 587 -7.86 49.55 5.68
N THR A 588 -8.05 50.07 4.47
CA THR A 588 -7.04 50.86 3.74
C THR A 588 -6.69 52.15 4.50
N ALA A 589 -5.43 52.33 4.90
CA ALA A 589 -4.95 53.59 5.50
C ALA A 589 -3.43 53.83 5.28
N ALA A 590 -3.00 53.98 4.02
CA ALA A 590 -1.64 54.45 3.74
C ALA A 590 -1.41 55.84 4.36
N THR A 591 -0.41 55.96 5.24
CA THR A 591 -0.09 57.21 5.94
C THR A 591 1.39 57.56 5.73
N GLU A 592 1.67 58.37 4.72
CA GLU A 592 3.03 58.88 4.45
C GLU A 592 3.50 59.83 5.57
N SER A 593 4.72 59.65 6.06
CA SER A 593 5.41 60.66 6.86
C SER A 593 6.19 61.62 5.95
N ALA A 594 5.52 62.67 5.49
CA ALA A 594 6.12 63.65 4.59
C ALA A 594 7.28 64.42 5.24
N THR A 595 8.38 64.57 4.50
CA THR A 595 9.40 65.61 4.74
C THR A 595 9.59 66.44 3.48
N THR A 596 9.51 67.76 3.65
CA THR A 596 9.73 68.88 2.71
C THR A 596 10.80 68.67 1.60
N ALA A 597 10.69 69.27 0.41
CA ALA A 597 9.83 70.42 0.01
C ALA A 597 9.74 70.67 -1.52
N THR A 598 8.80 71.58 -1.88
CA THR A 598 8.77 72.47 -3.07
C THR A 598 8.77 71.90 -4.49
N GLY A 599 7.82 72.36 -5.34
CA GLY A 599 8.11 72.53 -6.78
C GLY A 599 6.99 72.28 -7.79
N SER A 600 5.90 73.07 -7.77
CA SER A 600 5.00 73.40 -8.91
C SER A 600 4.64 72.35 -9.99
N ALA A 601 3.34 72.09 -10.11
CA ALA A 601 2.63 71.58 -11.29
C ALA A 601 2.87 72.46 -12.56
N PRO A 602 2.44 72.09 -13.82
CA PRO A 602 1.29 71.19 -14.10
C PRO A 602 1.28 70.32 -15.39
N THR A 603 0.29 69.40 -15.43
CA THR A 603 -0.51 68.90 -16.60
C THR A 603 0.18 68.42 -17.89
N GLY A 604 -0.11 67.18 -18.31
CA GLY A 604 0.23 66.72 -19.68
C GLY A 604 -0.16 65.28 -20.06
N SER A 605 -1.46 64.98 -20.19
CA SER A 605 -1.96 63.88 -21.05
C SER A 605 -2.40 64.48 -22.41
N PRO A 606 -2.64 63.71 -23.51
CA PRO A 606 -2.72 62.24 -23.61
C PRO A 606 -2.10 61.63 -24.91
N THR A 607 -2.48 60.39 -25.21
CA THR A 607 -2.57 59.71 -26.53
C THR A 607 -1.35 58.97 -27.10
N ALA A 608 -1.66 57.94 -27.91
CA ALA A 608 -0.74 56.93 -28.41
C ALA A 608 -0.08 57.29 -29.77
N GLY A 609 0.97 56.55 -30.12
CA GLY A 609 1.60 56.54 -31.44
C GLY A 609 2.16 55.15 -31.76
N THR A 610 2.00 54.69 -33.01
CA THR A 610 2.29 53.31 -33.43
C THR A 610 3.54 53.25 -34.34
N ALA A 611 4.17 52.06 -34.37
CA ALA A 611 4.92 51.45 -35.51
C ALA A 611 6.46 51.59 -35.62
N SER A 612 7.00 50.55 -36.28
CA SER A 612 8.30 50.41 -36.97
C SER A 612 9.62 50.29 -36.19
N THR A 613 9.97 49.03 -35.93
CA THR A 613 11.18 48.33 -36.45
C THR A 613 12.43 49.14 -36.84
N THR A 614 13.58 48.72 -36.30
CA THR A 614 14.84 48.63 -37.06
C THR A 614 15.59 47.34 -36.70
N ALA A 615 15.87 46.49 -37.68
CA ALA A 615 16.85 45.41 -37.57
C ALA A 615 18.16 45.84 -38.27
N SER A 616 19.29 45.23 -37.88
CA SER A 616 20.58 45.43 -38.54
C SER A 616 21.11 44.10 -39.07
N THR A 617 21.44 44.06 -40.36
CA THR A 617 21.85 42.86 -41.10
C THR A 617 23.24 43.01 -41.69
N THR A 618 24.04 41.94 -41.70
CA THR A 618 25.07 41.72 -42.73
C THR A 618 25.21 40.23 -43.07
N GLY A 619 24.69 39.83 -44.24
CA GLY A 619 25.28 38.75 -45.06
C GLY A 619 26.44 39.32 -45.91
N PRO A 620 26.77 38.78 -47.10
CA PRO A 620 26.04 37.83 -47.97
C PRO A 620 26.76 36.46 -48.13
N GLY A 621 26.28 35.45 -48.86
CA GLY A 621 25.11 35.26 -49.74
C GLY A 621 25.26 33.89 -50.47
N THR A 622 24.63 33.57 -51.62
CA THR A 622 23.64 34.27 -52.48
C THR A 622 23.11 33.28 -53.53
N THR A 623 21.87 33.45 -54.04
CA THR A 623 21.26 32.81 -55.25
C THR A 623 21.09 31.26 -55.23
N ASP A 624 20.06 30.63 -55.82
CA ASP A 624 18.78 31.10 -56.39
C ASP A 624 17.74 29.94 -56.44
N ALA A 625 16.50 30.21 -56.89
CA ALA A 625 15.36 29.28 -57.01
C ALA A 625 14.72 29.40 -58.44
N PRO A 626 13.44 29.05 -58.74
CA PRO A 626 12.42 28.21 -58.06
C PRO A 626 11.68 27.20 -59.01
N THR A 627 10.69 26.42 -58.50
CA THR A 627 9.23 26.50 -58.84
C THR A 627 8.44 25.20 -58.56
N ASP A 628 7.30 25.36 -57.88
CA ASP A 628 5.97 24.71 -57.99
C ASP A 628 5.78 23.21 -58.35
N GLY A 629 4.93 22.54 -57.55
CA GLY A 629 4.24 21.27 -57.91
C GLY A 629 3.30 20.76 -56.82
N ARG A 630 1.97 20.77 -57.06
CA ARG A 630 0.94 20.32 -56.10
C ARG A 630 0.41 18.90 -56.39
N THR A 631 -0.36 18.38 -55.42
CA THR A 631 -1.53 17.46 -55.56
C THR A 631 -1.34 15.94 -55.78
N SER A 632 -1.45 15.19 -54.67
CA SER A 632 -2.55 14.25 -54.33
C SER A 632 -2.77 12.91 -55.07
N ALA A 633 -3.42 11.98 -54.33
CA ALA A 633 -3.88 10.62 -54.66
C ALA A 633 -2.76 9.54 -54.69
N ALA A 634 -2.76 8.43 -53.94
CA ALA A 634 -3.76 7.58 -53.24
C ALA A 634 -4.22 6.31 -54.02
N THR A 635 -4.63 5.30 -53.24
CA THR A 635 -5.26 4.01 -53.61
C THR A 635 -4.48 2.95 -54.40
N GLY A 636 -4.14 1.85 -53.71
CA GLY A 636 -4.38 0.46 -54.15
C GLY A 636 -3.52 -0.15 -55.29
N THR A 637 -3.43 -1.49 -55.44
CA THR A 637 -3.86 -2.59 -54.55
C THR A 637 -3.23 -3.92 -55.01
N SER A 638 -3.00 -4.84 -54.08
CA SER A 638 -3.04 -6.31 -54.28
C SER A 638 -2.07 -7.02 -55.26
N ARG A 639 -1.15 -7.79 -54.66
CA ARG A 639 -0.82 -9.23 -54.95
C ARG A 639 -0.73 -9.71 -56.41
N THR A 640 0.40 -10.37 -56.73
CA THR A 640 0.36 -11.70 -57.39
C THR A 640 1.55 -12.53 -56.91
N ALA A 641 1.38 -13.84 -56.70
CA ALA A 641 2.42 -14.74 -56.19
C ALA A 641 2.68 -15.93 -57.13
N THR A 642 3.96 -16.15 -57.48
CA THR A 642 4.53 -17.34 -58.13
C THR A 642 6.04 -17.36 -57.88
N GLY A 643 6.73 -18.48 -57.61
CA GLY A 643 6.22 -19.84 -57.41
C GLY A 643 7.27 -20.95 -57.66
N GLY A 644 8.05 -21.33 -56.62
CA GLY A 644 8.81 -22.59 -56.53
C GLY A 644 10.17 -22.67 -57.25
N GLY A 645 11.09 -23.53 -56.74
CA GLY A 645 12.26 -23.97 -57.56
C GLY A 645 13.60 -24.38 -56.93
N THR A 646 13.65 -25.19 -55.85
CA THR A 646 14.73 -26.19 -55.55
C THR A 646 16.24 -25.83 -55.60
N GLY A 647 16.97 -26.12 -54.50
CA GLY A 647 18.08 -27.11 -54.58
C GLY A 647 19.46 -26.79 -53.98
N THR A 648 19.79 -27.46 -52.85
CA THR A 648 21.16 -27.77 -52.31
C THR A 648 22.07 -26.59 -51.87
N GLY A 649 22.92 -26.71 -50.84
CA GLY A 649 23.17 -27.78 -49.85
C GLY A 649 24.48 -27.56 -49.05
N ALA A 650 24.75 -28.41 -48.03
CA ALA A 650 25.94 -28.44 -47.14
C ALA A 650 26.03 -27.37 -46.01
N THR A 651 26.67 -27.57 -44.84
CA THR A 651 26.60 -28.66 -43.81
C THR A 651 27.55 -28.39 -42.62
N ALA A 652 27.02 -28.31 -41.39
CA ALA A 652 27.65 -28.69 -40.09
C ALA A 652 26.55 -28.55 -39.01
N SER A 653 26.15 -29.51 -38.16
CA SER A 653 26.84 -30.58 -37.39
C SER A 653 27.54 -30.02 -36.13
N SER A 654 26.86 -29.95 -34.96
CA SER A 654 26.52 -31.07 -34.01
C SER A 654 27.66 -31.33 -33.00
N PRO A 655 27.39 -31.80 -31.75
CA PRO A 655 26.28 -32.70 -31.37
C PRO A 655 25.51 -32.44 -30.05
N ARG A 656 24.29 -33.00 -29.96
CA ARG A 656 23.69 -33.49 -28.71
C ARG A 656 24.12 -34.94 -28.46
N THR A 657 24.00 -35.45 -27.23
CA THR A 657 24.12 -36.89 -26.91
C THR A 657 22.77 -37.48 -26.49
N ASP A 658 22.30 -38.50 -27.21
CA ASP A 658 21.04 -39.21 -26.92
C ASP A 658 21.19 -40.29 -25.83
N ALA A 659 20.10 -40.54 -25.10
CA ALA A 659 19.90 -41.75 -24.29
C ALA A 659 18.43 -42.21 -24.23
N SER A 660 17.87 -42.56 -25.40
CA SER A 660 16.88 -43.65 -25.62
C SER A 660 15.76 -43.88 -24.58
N GLY A 661 14.54 -43.48 -24.96
CA GLY A 661 13.30 -43.72 -24.19
C GLY A 661 12.77 -45.16 -24.10
N GLY A 662 11.58 -45.26 -23.52
CA GLY A 662 10.82 -46.51 -23.36
C GLY A 662 9.36 -46.24 -22.97
N ASP A 663 8.42 -46.45 -23.89
CA ASP A 663 6.99 -46.24 -23.67
C ASP A 663 6.38 -47.27 -22.71
N ALA A 664 5.66 -46.77 -21.68
CA ALA A 664 4.76 -47.58 -20.86
C ALA A 664 3.53 -46.76 -20.43
N ASN A 665 2.34 -47.21 -20.84
CA ASN A 665 1.06 -46.57 -20.54
C ASN A 665 0.54 -46.98 -19.14
N GLY A 666 0.25 -46.02 -18.25
CA GLY A 666 -0.29 -46.34 -16.92
C GLY A 666 -0.62 -45.14 -16.01
N SER A 667 -1.88 -44.71 -16.02
CA SER A 667 -2.66 -44.11 -14.91
C SER A 667 -1.97 -43.26 -13.83
N GLY A 668 -2.31 -41.95 -13.84
CA GLY A 668 -2.59 -41.09 -12.67
C GLY A 668 -1.86 -41.33 -11.34
N GLY A 669 -0.98 -40.39 -10.99
CA GLY A 669 -0.50 -40.15 -9.64
C GLY A 669 -0.36 -38.65 -9.41
N ASN A 670 -1.03 -38.11 -8.38
CA ASN A 670 -0.86 -36.72 -7.99
C ASN A 670 0.50 -36.56 -7.29
N ALA A 671 1.37 -35.69 -7.79
CA ALA A 671 2.73 -35.53 -7.30
C ALA A 671 2.82 -34.30 -6.40
N THR A 672 2.66 -34.50 -5.10
CA THR A 672 2.91 -33.47 -4.08
C THR A 672 4.40 -33.14 -4.04
N GLY A 673 4.77 -31.98 -4.58
CA GLY A 673 6.08 -31.35 -4.35
C GLY A 673 6.15 -30.74 -2.95
N ASP A 674 7.36 -30.64 -2.40
CA ASP A 674 7.64 -30.06 -1.09
C ASP A 674 7.81 -28.54 -1.23
N THR A 675 6.87 -27.76 -0.69
CA THR A 675 6.89 -26.30 -0.70
C THR A 675 7.00 -25.79 0.74
N THR A 676 8.24 -25.66 1.21
CA THR A 676 8.59 -25.24 2.59
C THR A 676 9.42 -23.95 2.64
N ALA A 677 9.43 -23.17 1.54
CA ALA A 677 9.93 -21.80 1.52
C ALA A 677 8.90 -20.86 2.18
N THR A 678 9.33 -20.11 3.19
CA THR A 678 8.52 -19.17 3.96
C THR A 678 8.27 -17.87 3.19
N ASP A 679 7.02 -17.46 3.08
CA ASP A 679 6.62 -16.19 2.47
C ASP A 679 6.76 -15.03 3.46
N GLY A 680 7.31 -13.91 2.99
CA GLY A 680 7.53 -12.71 3.80
C GLY A 680 6.32 -11.77 3.87
N PRO A 681 6.38 -10.74 4.74
CA PRO A 681 5.18 -10.11 5.31
C PRO A 681 4.41 -9.11 4.42
N GLY A 682 4.79 -8.86 3.17
CA GLY A 682 4.24 -7.82 2.29
C GLY A 682 2.79 -8.00 1.78
N PHE A 683 1.91 -8.65 2.56
CA PHE A 683 0.48 -8.88 2.24
C PHE A 683 -0.51 -8.41 3.33
N GLY A 684 -0.03 -7.91 4.47
CA GLY A 684 -0.90 -7.63 5.62
C GLY A 684 -1.57 -6.25 5.67
N VAL A 685 -1.03 -5.26 4.95
CA VAL A 685 -1.14 -3.86 5.38
C VAL A 685 -2.51 -3.20 5.17
N LEU A 686 -3.26 -3.57 4.12
CA LEU A 686 -4.69 -3.21 4.05
C LEU A 686 -5.64 -4.33 4.51
N ALA A 687 -5.17 -5.57 4.68
CA ALA A 687 -5.99 -6.67 5.19
C ALA A 687 -6.54 -6.39 6.61
N ALA A 688 -5.78 -5.66 7.44
CA ALA A 688 -6.22 -5.19 8.76
C ALA A 688 -7.42 -4.21 8.71
N LEU A 689 -7.63 -3.50 7.60
CA LEU A 689 -8.67 -2.47 7.45
C LEU A 689 -10.06 -3.07 7.21
N ALA A 690 -10.13 -4.12 6.39
CA ALA A 690 -11.36 -4.87 6.12
C ALA A 690 -11.99 -5.44 7.40
N GLY A 691 -11.17 -5.80 8.39
CA GLY A 691 -11.61 -6.26 9.71
C GLY A 691 -12.42 -5.23 10.49
N VAL A 692 -12.22 -3.94 10.25
CA VAL A 692 -13.00 -2.85 10.89
C VAL A 692 -14.27 -2.57 10.09
N ALA A 693 -14.12 -2.33 8.77
CA ALA A 693 -15.22 -1.98 7.87
C ALA A 693 -16.33 -3.05 7.82
N GLY A 694 -15.95 -4.34 7.84
CA GLY A 694 -16.88 -5.47 7.86
C GLY A 694 -17.77 -5.54 9.12
N LEU A 695 -17.34 -4.96 10.25
CA LEU A 695 -18.16 -4.80 11.45
C LEU A 695 -19.05 -3.55 11.39
N ALA A 696 -18.61 -2.47 10.75
CA ALA A 696 -19.38 -1.24 10.59
C ALA A 696 -20.61 -1.44 9.69
N ALA A 697 -20.44 -2.04 8.50
CA ALA A 697 -21.53 -2.32 7.56
C ALA A 697 -22.67 -3.14 8.18
N ARG A 698 -22.34 -4.09 9.07
CA ARG A 698 -23.32 -4.93 9.78
C ARG A 698 -24.12 -4.20 10.88
N ARG A 699 -23.78 -2.95 11.21
CA ARG A 699 -24.59 -2.09 12.09
C ARG A 699 -25.56 -1.20 11.32
N LEU A 700 -25.15 -0.63 10.19
CA LEU A 700 -26.00 0.26 9.39
C LEU A 700 -27.18 -0.46 8.72
N GLY A 701 -27.08 -1.77 8.48
CA GLY A 701 -28.19 -2.61 7.99
C GLY A 701 -29.30 -2.94 9.01
N ARG A 702 -29.41 -2.22 10.15
CA ARG A 702 -30.41 -2.46 11.21
C ARG A 702 -30.87 -1.20 11.97
N ASP A 703 -31.70 -0.39 11.34
CA ASP A 703 -32.79 0.37 11.97
C ASP A 703 -33.97 0.54 10.99
#